data_AF-A0A3D9U7Y1-F1
#
_entry.id   AF-A0A3D9U7Y1-F1
#
_cell.length_a   1.000
_cell.length_b   1.000
_cell.length_c   1.000
_cell.angle_alpha   90.00
_cell.angle_beta   90.00
_cell.angle_gamma   90.00
#
_symmetry.space_group_name_H-M   'P 1'
#
loop_
_entity.id
_entity.type
_entity.pdbx_description
1 polymer ?
#
loop_
_entity_poly.entity_id
_entity_poly.type
_entity_poly.pdbx_seq_one_letter_code
_entity_poly.pdbx_strand_id
1 'polypeptide(L)'
;MKLTPEKLFSAIEEYALQPEKQRHLTPKQVQWFANPENTFLMITTALTLPEETMDDIGDSVQDWLEVAISELALISVNSPKEVKQQFEQAIELILNYAKENFELRSENVLLCSSILKRYQFHIKTDIAHLLDITKYTDNTNVASFPQQPPKLKQLIHELNLKSGIEFIEFFEDGFSVAPLEALHHILSEVIQYSWGIDALLLLTQYFEEPIALTSAQVLDQSPSSAWKNLSYLQLINLCTRFNRHPSIKPYMKRWKKRALAHHKARTTAEIYELYATQVDGNDCASMMMKATLDGQEYQISMMLDFKSGIRETLLNITPDQTLSELIAQLSTDTNVEFTPVSPDWLQQVLPWIFSVQQTKNTPLDLYSLYWLSQLPIDWTQPEEFNLEQWSQKLGYEVNPKRQEQSRLGYVNLGHAVQSALMMSWLAPEECILKAKKPRDLLKLYYYANKDVFTGRLTYSAAVERYKLPPEEKRLTNEYLDLAHALHDPAINRKRFGLFDTLSELSFQLFTMDLDDLSASVPPQGLVIKISLLEASPAVWRRVHISNQMTLNELHDVIQSTMGWENAHLFRFDLGGIEIPEENYDQVCIGLFLRDIGDNLNYQYDFGDDWLHLITVEKVLEKDILQPNVTAGNGVCPTEDSGGVWEWNYLLKLRKRKLLTEDEAEHLEYIGLSPSESLEPFDKQEANRRLRKLFE
;
A
#
# COMPACT_ATOMS: atom_id res chain seq x y z
N MET A 1 -7.94 5.88 13.30
CA MET A 1 -8.15 6.36 14.70
C MET A 1 -6.83 6.92 15.22
N LYS A 2 -6.83 8.07 15.91
CA LYS A 2 -5.63 8.60 16.61
C LYS A 2 -5.59 8.03 18.03
N LEU A 3 -4.45 7.46 18.43
CA LEU A 3 -4.25 6.93 19.79
C LEU A 3 -3.87 8.04 20.75
N THR A 4 -4.25 7.88 22.03
CA THR A 4 -3.69 8.67 23.13
C THR A 4 -2.52 7.90 23.76
N PRO A 5 -1.55 8.60 24.40
CA PRO A 5 -0.44 7.94 25.09
C PRO A 5 -0.92 6.92 26.13
N GLU A 6 -1.96 7.24 26.90
CA GLU A 6 -2.49 6.37 27.96
C GLU A 6 -3.08 5.08 27.39
N LYS A 7 -3.80 5.19 26.26
CA LYS A 7 -4.38 4.02 25.60
C LYS A 7 -3.30 3.09 25.02
N LEU A 8 -2.27 3.68 24.42
CA LEU A 8 -1.14 2.91 23.88
C LEU A 8 -0.40 2.20 25.01
N PHE A 9 -0.04 2.93 26.07
CA PHE A 9 0.70 2.39 27.21
C PHE A 9 -0.08 1.27 27.93
N SER A 10 -1.37 1.50 28.21
CA SER A 10 -2.24 0.48 28.81
C SER A 10 -2.33 -0.81 27.97
N ALA A 11 -2.33 -0.69 26.64
CA ALA A 11 -2.35 -1.85 25.76
C ALA A 11 -1.03 -2.63 25.77
N ILE A 12 0.11 -1.95 25.92
CA ILE A 12 1.43 -2.57 26.07
C ILE A 12 1.52 -3.29 27.42
N GLU A 13 1.03 -2.69 28.51
CA GLU A 13 0.99 -3.35 29.82
C GLU A 13 0.10 -4.59 29.80
N GLU A 14 -1.10 -4.50 29.22
CA GLU A 14 -2.00 -5.65 29.05
C GLU A 14 -1.35 -6.78 28.21
N TYR A 15 -0.59 -6.41 27.18
CA TYR A 15 0.18 -7.34 26.37
C TYR A 15 1.31 -8.00 27.17
N ALA A 16 2.04 -7.23 27.98
CA ALA A 16 3.12 -7.74 28.82
C ALA A 16 2.64 -8.78 29.86
N LEU A 17 1.39 -8.65 30.34
CA LEU A 17 0.77 -9.60 31.27
C LEU A 17 0.43 -10.96 30.62
N GLN A 18 0.40 -11.06 29.29
CA GLN A 18 0.13 -12.31 28.60
C GLN A 18 1.37 -13.22 28.60
N PRO A 19 1.18 -14.56 28.61
CA PRO A 19 2.27 -15.49 28.40
C PRO A 19 2.99 -15.18 27.08
N GLU A 20 4.32 -15.22 27.04
CA GLU A 20 5.13 -14.91 25.84
C GLU A 20 4.62 -15.61 24.57
N LYS A 21 4.19 -16.87 24.67
CA LYS A 21 3.64 -17.64 23.53
C LYS A 21 2.28 -17.17 23.01
N GLN A 22 1.63 -16.25 23.71
CA GLN A 22 0.32 -15.67 23.36
C GLN A 22 0.43 -14.18 23.04
N ARG A 23 1.62 -13.60 23.18
CA ARG A 23 1.92 -12.21 22.90
C ARG A 23 1.94 -11.98 21.39
N HIS A 24 0.76 -11.67 20.84
CA HIS A 24 0.58 -11.28 19.45
C HIS A 24 -0.36 -10.08 19.37
N LEU A 25 0.01 -9.05 18.61
CA LEU A 25 -0.90 -7.93 18.37
C LEU A 25 -2.09 -8.42 17.54
N THR A 26 -3.31 -8.10 17.99
CA THR A 26 -4.53 -8.41 17.23
C THR A 26 -4.58 -7.61 15.93
N PRO A 27 -5.30 -8.07 14.88
CA PRO A 27 -5.45 -7.30 13.64
C PRO A 27 -5.95 -5.86 13.86
N LYS A 28 -6.81 -5.65 14.88
CA LYS A 28 -7.28 -4.32 15.26
C LYS A 28 -6.17 -3.44 15.85
N GLN A 29 -5.24 -4.01 16.61
CA GLN A 29 -4.10 -3.28 17.17
C GLN A 29 -3.06 -2.97 16.09
N VAL A 30 -2.78 -3.92 15.18
CA VAL A 30 -1.94 -3.66 14.00
C VAL A 30 -2.52 -2.50 13.17
N GLN A 31 -3.84 -2.51 12.94
CA GLN A 31 -4.54 -1.43 12.22
C GLN A 31 -4.44 -0.06 12.91
N TRP A 32 -4.08 0.02 14.20
CA TRP A 32 -3.80 1.33 14.80
C TRP A 32 -2.65 2.04 14.08
N PHE A 33 -1.65 1.31 13.61
CA PHE A 33 -0.48 1.85 12.93
C PHE A 33 -0.68 2.12 11.44
N ALA A 34 -1.87 1.83 10.90
CA ALA A 34 -2.29 2.35 9.59
C ALA A 34 -2.31 3.90 9.56
N ASN A 35 -2.39 4.56 10.73
CA ASN A 35 -2.13 5.99 10.87
C ASN A 35 -0.67 6.22 11.31
N PRO A 36 0.20 6.82 10.46
CA PRO A 36 1.60 7.12 10.78
C PRO A 36 1.83 7.88 12.09
N GLU A 37 0.89 8.75 12.49
CA GLU A 37 1.01 9.49 13.75
C GLU A 37 1.08 8.59 14.99
N ASN A 38 0.44 7.41 14.92
CA ASN A 38 0.48 6.45 16.02
C ASN A 38 1.85 5.75 16.11
N THR A 39 2.53 5.53 14.98
CA THR A 39 3.92 5.05 14.98
C THR A 39 4.86 6.10 15.59
N PHE A 40 4.66 7.38 15.25
CA PHE A 40 5.44 8.48 15.84
C PHE A 40 5.23 8.60 17.36
N LEU A 41 3.99 8.38 17.83
CA LEU A 41 3.70 8.28 19.26
C LEU A 41 4.43 7.09 19.89
N MET A 42 4.43 5.92 19.24
CA MET A 42 5.13 4.72 19.73
C MET A 42 6.64 4.95 19.84
N ILE A 43 7.27 5.55 18.82
CA ILE A 43 8.70 5.91 18.86
C ILE A 43 8.98 6.89 20.01
N THR A 44 8.17 7.93 20.16
CA THR A 44 8.33 8.92 21.25
C THR A 44 8.20 8.27 22.62
N THR A 45 7.25 7.34 22.77
CA THR A 45 7.04 6.60 24.01
C THR A 45 8.27 5.75 24.32
N ALA A 46 8.71 4.90 23.39
CA ALA A 46 9.87 4.04 23.58
C ALA A 46 11.15 4.84 23.92
N LEU A 47 11.36 6.00 23.30
CA LEU A 47 12.50 6.87 23.60
C LEU A 47 12.50 7.41 25.04
N THR A 48 11.32 7.68 25.60
CA THR A 48 11.16 8.44 26.86
C THR A 48 10.82 7.59 28.07
N LEU A 49 10.70 6.26 27.91
CA LEU A 49 10.38 5.36 29.03
C LEU A 49 11.52 5.28 30.07
N PRO A 50 11.19 5.33 31.38
CA PRO A 50 12.17 5.13 32.46
C PRO A 50 12.77 3.72 32.49
N GLU A 51 13.92 3.59 33.16
CA GLU A 51 14.62 2.31 33.33
C GLU A 51 13.79 1.23 33.98
N GLU A 52 13.18 1.52 35.13
CA GLU A 52 12.35 0.56 35.86
C GLU A 52 11.23 0.00 34.97
N THR A 53 10.64 0.85 34.12
CA THR A 53 9.59 0.43 33.18
C THR A 53 10.14 -0.40 32.03
N MET A 54 11.30 -0.03 31.47
CA MET A 54 11.94 -0.83 30.42
C MET A 54 12.43 -2.18 30.93
N ASP A 55 12.83 -2.28 32.19
CA ASP A 55 13.19 -3.56 32.82
C ASP A 55 11.96 -4.47 32.99
N ASP A 56 10.78 -3.89 33.23
CA ASP A 56 9.53 -4.62 33.44
C ASP A 56 8.83 -5.03 32.12
N ILE A 57 8.81 -4.14 31.12
CA ILE A 57 8.02 -4.30 29.88
C ILE A 57 8.83 -4.10 28.59
N GLY A 58 10.16 -4.06 28.64
CA GLY A 58 11.04 -3.73 27.51
C GLY A 58 10.81 -4.61 26.27
N ASP A 59 10.71 -5.93 26.45
CA ASP A 59 10.43 -6.86 25.34
C ASP A 59 9.09 -6.54 24.67
N SER A 60 8.08 -6.17 25.47
CA SER A 60 6.76 -5.78 24.96
C SER A 60 6.81 -4.44 24.21
N VAL A 61 7.60 -3.48 24.68
CA VAL A 61 7.83 -2.22 23.98
C VAL A 61 8.52 -2.48 22.64
N GLN A 62 9.50 -3.36 22.60
CA GLN A 62 10.19 -3.76 21.36
C GLN A 62 9.21 -4.38 20.36
N ASP A 63 8.40 -5.37 20.77
CA ASP A 63 7.41 -6.02 19.89
C ASP A 63 6.45 -4.99 19.25
N TRP A 64 5.92 -4.08 20.06
CA TRP A 64 5.00 -3.04 19.61
C TRP A 64 5.68 -2.02 18.69
N LEU A 65 6.92 -1.64 19.00
CA LEU A 65 7.70 -0.71 18.20
C LEU A 65 8.06 -1.32 16.84
N GLU A 66 8.40 -2.60 16.81
CA GLU A 66 8.70 -3.36 15.59
C GLU A 66 7.49 -3.42 14.67
N VAL A 67 6.30 -3.77 15.19
CA VAL A 67 5.04 -3.73 14.42
C VAL A 67 4.70 -2.32 13.94
N ALA A 68 4.88 -1.31 14.80
CA ALA A 68 4.55 0.07 14.43
C ALA A 68 5.42 0.60 13.29
N ILE A 69 6.73 0.28 13.32
CA ILE A 69 7.69 0.68 12.30
C ILE A 69 7.51 -0.17 11.02
N SER A 70 7.19 -1.46 11.14
CA SER A 70 6.92 -2.32 9.97
C SER A 70 5.71 -1.82 9.19
N GLU A 71 4.63 -1.43 9.86
CA GLU A 71 3.44 -0.83 9.23
C GLU A 71 3.79 0.51 8.54
N LEU A 72 4.59 1.35 9.19
CA LEU A 72 5.06 2.60 8.58
C LEU A 72 5.94 2.35 7.33
N ALA A 73 6.76 1.31 7.37
CA ALA A 73 7.56 0.87 6.22
C ALA A 73 6.67 0.36 5.08
N LEU A 74 5.63 -0.42 5.39
CA LEU A 74 4.65 -0.91 4.42
C LEU A 74 3.90 0.25 3.73
N ILE A 75 3.44 1.24 4.50
CA ILE A 75 2.83 2.47 3.96
C ILE A 75 3.82 3.19 3.02
N SER A 76 5.08 3.27 3.42
CA SER A 76 6.14 3.91 2.61
C SER A 76 6.38 3.21 1.28
N VAL A 77 6.33 1.88 1.24
CA VAL A 77 6.52 1.07 0.03
C VAL A 77 5.37 1.28 -0.97
N ASN A 78 4.14 1.44 -0.46
CA ASN A 78 2.93 1.62 -1.25
C ASN A 78 2.65 3.08 -1.62
N SER A 79 3.50 4.02 -1.21
CA SER A 79 3.33 5.45 -1.40
C SER A 79 4.39 6.05 -2.35
N PRO A 80 4.16 7.26 -2.90
CA PRO A 80 5.20 8.02 -3.60
C PRO A 80 6.46 8.18 -2.74
N LYS A 81 7.63 8.26 -3.38
CA LYS A 81 8.94 8.32 -2.68
C LYS A 81 9.05 9.49 -1.70
N GLU A 82 8.33 10.57 -1.97
CA GLU A 82 8.27 11.78 -1.15
C GLU A 82 7.68 11.50 0.23
N VAL A 83 6.74 10.55 0.34
CA VAL A 83 6.10 10.18 1.61
C VAL A 83 7.10 9.55 2.57
N LYS A 84 7.95 8.62 2.09
CA LYS A 84 9.02 8.04 2.91
C LYS A 84 9.96 9.12 3.44
N GLN A 85 10.33 10.10 2.61
CA GLN A 85 11.18 11.22 3.03
C GLN A 85 10.51 12.10 4.08
N GLN A 86 9.19 12.30 4.01
CA GLN A 86 8.43 13.02 5.04
C GLN A 86 8.43 12.26 6.36
N PHE A 87 8.27 10.94 6.33
CA PHE A 87 8.37 10.12 7.54
C PHE A 87 9.77 10.17 8.15
N GLU A 88 10.81 10.03 7.34
CA GLU A 88 12.20 10.20 7.80
C GLU A 88 12.39 11.58 8.46
N GLN A 89 11.88 12.67 7.86
CA GLN A 89 11.94 14.01 8.46
C GLN A 89 11.15 14.11 9.78
N ALA A 90 9.97 13.50 9.87
CA ALA A 90 9.19 13.48 11.09
C ALA A 90 9.92 12.72 12.22
N ILE A 91 10.52 11.57 11.90
CA ILE A 91 11.34 10.78 12.83
C ILE A 91 12.53 11.61 13.32
N GLU A 92 13.21 12.33 12.43
CA GLU A 92 14.32 13.23 12.81
C GLU A 92 13.86 14.34 13.78
N LEU A 93 12.70 14.94 13.53
CA LEU A 93 12.13 15.95 14.43
C LEU A 93 11.80 15.35 15.80
N ILE A 94 11.27 14.13 15.85
CA ILE A 94 10.98 13.42 17.09
C ILE A 94 12.26 13.15 17.87
N LEU A 95 13.32 12.63 17.23
CA LEU A 95 14.59 12.35 17.87
C LEU A 95 15.22 13.62 18.47
N ASN A 96 15.22 14.72 17.71
CA ASN A 96 15.75 16.00 18.19
C ASN A 96 14.89 16.62 19.30
N TYR A 97 13.56 16.58 19.16
CA TYR A 97 12.65 17.04 20.21
C TYR A 97 12.82 16.22 21.49
N ALA A 98 12.94 14.89 21.37
CA ALA A 98 13.14 14.01 22.50
C ALA A 98 14.43 14.36 23.25
N LYS A 99 15.52 14.62 22.50
CA LYS A 99 16.80 15.07 23.06
C LYS A 99 16.68 16.41 23.81
N GLU A 100 15.97 17.39 23.23
CA GLU A 100 15.87 18.73 23.81
C GLU A 100 14.98 18.79 25.07
N ASN A 101 14.04 17.85 25.20
CA ASN A 101 12.98 17.93 26.22
C ASN A 101 13.03 16.81 27.27
N PHE A 102 13.77 15.72 27.03
CA PHE A 102 13.84 14.56 27.93
C PHE A 102 15.28 14.08 28.13
N GLU A 103 15.51 13.37 29.24
CA GLU A 103 16.77 12.67 29.48
C GLU A 103 16.73 11.32 28.78
N LEU A 104 17.41 11.23 27.63
CA LEU A 104 17.41 10.02 26.80
C LEU A 104 18.40 8.98 27.31
N ARG A 105 17.97 7.72 27.33
CA ARG A 105 18.82 6.57 27.65
C ARG A 105 19.46 5.97 26.40
N SER A 106 20.68 5.46 26.54
CA SER A 106 21.40 4.77 25.46
C SER A 106 20.62 3.61 24.88
N GLU A 107 20.03 2.79 25.74
CA GLU A 107 19.34 1.56 25.35
C GLU A 107 18.11 1.88 24.49
N ASN A 108 17.31 2.88 24.91
CA ASN A 108 16.10 3.28 24.20
C ASN A 108 16.41 3.89 22.82
N VAL A 109 17.44 4.75 22.75
CA VAL A 109 17.87 5.38 21.48
C VAL A 109 18.41 4.33 20.51
N LEU A 110 19.22 3.39 21.02
CA LEU A 110 19.76 2.29 20.23
C LEU A 110 18.64 1.37 19.71
N LEU A 111 17.70 0.98 20.58
CA LEU A 111 16.54 0.15 20.22
C LEU A 111 15.71 0.80 19.10
N CYS A 112 15.34 2.08 19.27
CA CYS A 112 14.55 2.77 18.24
C CYS A 112 15.33 2.90 16.93
N SER A 113 16.60 3.27 17.01
CA SER A 113 17.42 3.50 15.82
C SER A 113 17.74 2.21 15.07
N SER A 114 18.01 1.10 15.76
CA SER A 114 18.29 -0.20 15.15
C SER A 114 17.07 -0.73 14.41
N ILE A 115 15.88 -0.67 15.03
CA ILE A 115 14.62 -1.09 14.38
C ILE A 115 14.32 -0.20 13.16
N LEU A 116 14.43 1.12 13.28
CA LEU A 116 14.26 2.05 12.16
C LEU A 116 15.19 1.72 10.99
N LYS A 117 16.47 1.43 11.26
CA LYS A 117 17.44 1.03 10.24
C LYS A 117 17.13 -0.35 9.66
N ARG A 118 16.71 -1.34 10.48
CA ARG A 118 16.27 -2.66 10.01
C ARG A 118 15.16 -2.53 8.95
N TYR A 119 14.22 -1.63 9.18
CA TYR A 119 13.15 -1.27 8.22
C TYR A 119 13.57 -0.20 7.18
N GLN A 120 14.87 0.02 7.00
CA GLN A 120 15.48 0.85 5.96
C GLN A 120 15.09 2.34 6.00
N PHE A 121 14.79 2.92 7.17
CA PHE A 121 14.66 4.36 7.34
C PHE A 121 16.04 5.01 7.49
N HIS A 122 16.29 6.11 6.76
CA HIS A 122 17.56 6.84 6.84
C HIS A 122 17.54 7.79 8.03
N ILE A 123 18.34 7.47 9.05
CA ILE A 123 18.55 8.30 10.23
C ILE A 123 19.88 9.04 10.08
N LYS A 124 19.80 10.33 9.78
CA LYS A 124 20.92 11.28 9.62
C LYS A 124 21.43 11.82 10.95
N THR A 125 20.57 11.90 11.97
CA THR A 125 21.03 12.37 13.28
C THR A 125 22.10 11.43 13.82
N ASP A 126 23.23 12.00 14.22
CA ASP A 126 24.34 11.28 14.82
C ASP A 126 23.93 10.78 16.22
N ILE A 127 23.93 9.46 16.44
CA ILE A 127 23.55 8.90 17.75
C ILE A 127 24.47 9.38 18.86
N ALA A 128 25.77 9.60 18.57
CA ALA A 128 26.67 10.17 19.57
C ALA A 128 26.22 11.58 19.99
N HIS A 129 25.64 12.34 19.06
CA HIS A 129 25.00 13.61 19.39
C HIS A 129 23.74 13.40 20.24
N LEU A 130 22.88 12.42 19.95
CA LEU A 130 21.68 12.16 20.77
C LEU A 130 21.99 11.80 22.22
N LEU A 131 23.09 11.08 22.44
CA LEU A 131 23.49 10.58 23.76
C LEU A 131 24.41 11.53 24.53
N ASP A 132 24.60 12.77 24.05
CA ASP A 132 25.56 13.75 24.58
C ASP A 132 26.98 13.17 24.77
N ILE A 133 27.32 12.14 23.99
CA ILE A 133 28.65 11.58 23.92
C ILE A 133 29.47 12.57 23.11
N THR A 134 30.11 13.52 23.80
CA THR A 134 31.00 14.50 23.17
C THR A 134 31.98 13.78 22.24
N LYS A 135 32.12 14.30 21.01
CA LYS A 135 33.21 13.89 20.11
C LYS A 135 34.53 14.08 20.85
N TYR A 136 35.12 12.97 21.27
CA TYR A 136 36.50 12.83 21.74
C TYR A 136 37.03 14.07 22.48
N THR A 137 36.65 14.22 23.75
CA THR A 137 37.44 15.02 24.68
C THR A 137 38.27 14.09 25.55
N ASP A 138 39.59 14.10 25.33
CA ASP A 138 40.55 13.56 26.28
C ASP A 138 40.26 14.17 27.67
N ASN A 139 40.11 13.29 28.65
CA ASN A 139 39.88 13.56 30.08
C ASN A 139 38.43 13.71 30.52
N THR A 140 37.75 12.59 30.74
CA THR A 140 36.98 12.34 31.98
C THR A 140 36.80 10.82 32.15
N ASN A 141 36.88 10.33 33.39
CA ASN A 141 36.76 8.92 33.78
C ASN A 141 35.32 8.40 33.68
N VAL A 142 34.71 8.50 32.50
CA VAL A 142 33.48 7.82 32.11
C VAL A 142 33.85 6.91 30.94
N ALA A 143 33.44 5.64 30.98
CA ALA A 143 33.90 4.60 30.07
C ALA A 143 33.69 5.02 28.60
N SER A 144 34.79 5.41 27.97
CA SER A 144 34.88 5.81 26.58
C SER A 144 34.56 4.62 25.66
N PHE A 145 33.89 4.90 24.54
CA PHE A 145 33.97 4.02 23.37
C PHE A 145 35.46 3.73 23.12
N PRO A 146 35.86 2.45 23.06
CA PRO A 146 37.22 2.09 23.40
C PRO A 146 38.22 2.56 22.33
N GLN A 147 39.21 3.36 22.75
CA GLN A 147 40.34 3.80 21.92
C GLN A 147 41.40 2.70 21.68
N GLN A 148 41.32 1.58 22.40
CA GLN A 148 41.92 0.31 22.00
C GLN A 148 40.84 -0.51 21.29
N PRO A 149 41.18 -1.36 20.28
CA PRO A 149 40.17 -2.23 19.68
C PRO A 149 39.46 -2.92 20.85
N PRO A 150 38.12 -2.87 20.93
CA PRO A 150 37.44 -3.44 22.06
C PRO A 150 37.93 -4.88 22.24
N LYS A 151 37.55 -5.47 23.35
CA LYS A 151 37.35 -6.92 23.42
C LYS A 151 36.37 -7.44 22.34
N LEU A 152 36.24 -6.82 21.16
CA LEU A 152 35.42 -7.19 20.02
C LEU A 152 35.73 -8.61 19.58
N LYS A 153 37.02 -8.99 19.57
CA LYS A 153 37.41 -10.37 19.35
C LYS A 153 36.84 -11.31 20.41
N GLN A 154 36.85 -10.90 21.67
CA GLN A 154 36.28 -11.68 22.77
C GLN A 154 34.74 -11.70 22.67
N LEU A 155 34.09 -10.58 22.34
CA LEU A 155 32.65 -10.44 22.18
C LEU A 155 32.13 -11.32 21.03
N ILE A 156 32.71 -11.20 19.83
CA ILE A 156 32.34 -12.04 18.67
C ILE A 156 32.61 -13.52 18.98
N HIS A 157 33.66 -13.82 19.74
CA HIS A 157 33.95 -15.19 20.18
C HIS A 157 32.90 -15.71 21.19
N GLU A 158 32.46 -14.87 22.14
CA GLU A 158 31.41 -15.18 23.12
C GLU A 158 30.05 -15.39 22.46
N LEU A 159 29.72 -14.62 21.41
CA LEU A 159 28.50 -14.78 20.62
C LEU A 159 28.46 -16.09 19.82
N ASN A 160 29.61 -16.71 19.57
CA ASN A 160 29.73 -18.03 18.94
C ASN A 160 29.01 -18.17 17.58
N LEU A 161 28.91 -17.06 16.83
CA LEU A 161 28.23 -16.97 15.53
C LEU A 161 28.77 -18.01 14.53
N LYS A 162 27.87 -18.69 13.83
CA LYS A 162 28.18 -19.79 12.90
C LYS A 162 28.12 -19.39 11.44
N SER A 163 27.35 -18.37 11.11
CA SER A 163 27.08 -17.98 9.73
C SER A 163 27.21 -16.48 9.51
N GLY A 164 27.30 -16.09 8.24
CA GLY A 164 27.34 -14.68 7.87
C GLY A 164 26.03 -13.98 8.18
N ILE A 165 24.90 -14.69 8.10
CA ILE A 165 23.57 -14.12 8.36
C ILE A 165 23.31 -13.87 9.85
N GLU A 166 23.76 -14.75 10.75
CA GLU A 166 23.72 -14.50 12.20
C GLU A 166 24.51 -13.24 12.59
N PHE A 167 25.61 -12.96 11.87
CA PHE A 167 26.33 -11.70 12.04
C PHE A 167 25.54 -10.51 11.51
N ILE A 168 24.77 -10.66 10.42
CA ILE A 168 23.90 -9.58 9.92
C ILE A 168 22.82 -9.25 10.95
N GLU A 169 22.17 -10.25 11.54
CA GLU A 169 21.17 -10.05 12.61
C GLU A 169 21.79 -9.26 13.77
N PHE A 170 22.91 -9.74 14.30
CA PHE A 170 23.65 -9.04 15.36
C PHE A 170 24.11 -7.63 14.94
N PHE A 171 24.49 -7.45 13.68
CA PHE A 171 24.90 -6.16 13.14
C PHE A 171 23.72 -5.19 13.09
N GLU A 172 22.56 -5.61 12.58
CA GLU A 172 21.35 -4.80 12.48
C GLU A 172 20.87 -4.34 13.86
N ASP A 173 20.98 -5.21 14.87
CA ASP A 173 20.54 -4.96 16.25
C ASP A 173 21.37 -3.92 17.00
N GLY A 174 22.64 -3.71 16.62
CA GLY A 174 23.51 -2.82 17.39
C GLY A 174 24.64 -2.13 16.64
N PHE A 175 25.28 -2.78 15.66
CA PHE A 175 26.41 -2.16 14.94
C PHE A 175 26.00 -1.31 13.74
N SER A 176 24.75 -1.43 13.27
CA SER A 176 24.18 -0.64 12.19
C SER A 176 24.17 0.86 12.48
N VAL A 177 24.19 1.23 13.77
CA VAL A 177 24.20 2.61 14.24
C VAL A 177 25.58 3.10 14.69
N ALA A 178 26.62 2.26 14.57
CA ALA A 178 27.97 2.63 14.95
C ALA A 178 28.50 3.79 14.08
N PRO A 179 29.31 4.72 14.65
CA PRO A 179 29.99 5.74 13.87
C PRO A 179 30.86 5.14 12.77
N LEU A 180 31.01 5.85 11.66
CA LEU A 180 31.70 5.36 10.47
C LEU A 180 33.17 4.97 10.75
N GLU A 181 33.85 5.70 11.63
CA GLU A 181 35.22 5.43 12.03
C GLU A 181 35.33 4.12 12.82
N ALA A 182 34.38 3.85 13.70
CA ALA A 182 34.32 2.60 14.47
C ALA A 182 33.96 1.41 13.58
N LEU A 183 33.07 1.63 12.60
CA LEU A 183 32.60 0.60 11.68
C LEU A 183 33.74 -0.08 10.92
N HIS A 184 34.73 0.69 10.44
CA HIS A 184 35.88 0.11 9.73
C HIS A 184 36.68 -0.87 10.61
N HIS A 185 36.87 -0.53 11.88
CA HIS A 185 37.55 -1.40 12.84
C HIS A 185 36.74 -2.66 13.15
N ILE A 186 35.43 -2.52 13.33
CA ILE A 186 34.52 -3.64 13.58
C ILE A 186 34.56 -4.63 12.42
N LEU A 187 34.34 -4.13 11.20
CA LEU A 187 34.28 -4.96 10.00
C LEU A 187 35.64 -5.57 9.61
N SER A 188 36.75 -4.92 9.95
CA SER A 188 38.08 -5.49 9.71
C SER A 188 38.35 -6.74 10.56
N GLU A 189 37.80 -6.81 11.78
CA GLU A 189 37.93 -7.99 12.64
C GLU A 189 37.12 -9.18 12.09
N VAL A 190 35.98 -8.90 11.45
CA VAL A 190 35.08 -9.90 10.86
C VAL A 190 35.79 -10.78 9.82
N ILE A 191 36.77 -10.26 9.08
CA ILE A 191 37.53 -11.02 8.07
C ILE A 191 38.17 -12.31 8.63
N GLN A 192 38.54 -12.32 9.92
CA GLN A 192 39.26 -13.43 10.54
C GLN A 192 38.41 -14.70 10.69
N TYR A 193 37.08 -14.57 10.65
CA TYR A 193 36.14 -15.66 10.87
C TYR A 193 35.84 -16.43 9.57
N SER A 194 35.45 -17.69 9.70
CA SER A 194 35.15 -18.57 8.56
C SER A 194 33.94 -18.10 7.74
N TRP A 195 33.04 -17.34 8.34
CA TRP A 195 31.87 -16.74 7.70
C TRP A 195 32.08 -15.26 7.31
N GLY A 196 33.24 -14.68 7.63
CA GLY A 196 33.48 -13.24 7.54
C GLY A 196 33.40 -12.67 6.13
N ILE A 197 33.85 -13.41 5.12
CA ILE A 197 33.74 -13.00 3.72
C ILE A 197 32.27 -12.94 3.28
N ASP A 198 31.45 -13.88 3.73
CA ASP A 198 30.02 -13.90 3.40
C ASP A 198 29.31 -12.72 4.05
N ALA A 199 29.53 -12.49 5.34
CA ALA A 199 28.98 -11.35 6.09
C ALA A 199 29.31 -10.01 5.41
N LEU A 200 30.57 -9.78 5.05
CA LEU A 200 30.98 -8.54 4.39
C LEU A 200 30.40 -8.40 2.98
N LEU A 201 30.28 -9.49 2.22
CA LEU A 201 29.63 -9.46 0.91
C LEU A 201 28.14 -9.15 1.02
N LEU A 202 27.45 -9.71 2.02
CA LEU A 202 26.07 -9.35 2.34
C LEU A 202 25.98 -7.86 2.68
N LEU A 203 26.83 -7.34 3.57
CA LEU A 203 26.82 -5.93 3.93
C LEU A 203 27.13 -4.97 2.76
N THR A 204 27.77 -5.43 1.67
CA THR A 204 27.86 -4.60 0.44
C THR A 204 26.51 -4.29 -0.21
N GLN A 205 25.44 -4.93 0.24
CA GLN A 205 24.06 -4.73 -0.19
C GLN A 205 23.22 -3.93 0.81
N TYR A 206 23.78 -3.62 1.99
CA TYR A 206 23.10 -2.89 3.06
C TYR A 206 22.51 -1.58 2.54
N PHE A 207 21.35 -1.15 3.04
CA PHE A 207 20.60 -0.05 2.41
C PHE A 207 21.36 1.29 2.44
N GLU A 208 22.10 1.54 3.51
CA GLU A 208 22.98 2.71 3.63
C GLU A 208 24.30 2.49 2.89
N GLU A 209 24.55 3.33 1.88
CA GLU A 209 25.79 3.28 1.08
C GLU A 209 27.08 3.37 1.92
N PRO A 210 27.17 4.19 3.00
CA PRO A 210 28.38 4.24 3.83
C PRO A 210 28.78 2.90 4.46
N ILE A 211 27.82 2.09 4.90
CA ILE A 211 28.07 0.75 5.46
C ILE A 211 28.52 -0.20 4.36
N ALA A 212 27.85 -0.17 3.21
CA ALA A 212 28.22 -0.98 2.06
C ALA A 212 29.63 -0.66 1.55
N LEU A 213 29.99 0.62 1.48
CA LEU A 213 31.30 1.07 1.02
C LEU A 213 32.41 0.70 2.00
N THR A 214 32.18 0.86 3.31
CA THR A 214 33.15 0.44 4.34
C THR A 214 33.41 -1.08 4.24
N SER A 215 32.34 -1.87 4.10
CA SER A 215 32.44 -3.33 3.90
C SER A 215 33.24 -3.69 2.64
N ALA A 216 33.02 -2.97 1.54
CA ALA A 216 33.77 -3.15 0.30
C ALA A 216 35.26 -2.79 0.44
N GLN A 217 35.59 -1.70 1.13
CA GLN A 217 36.99 -1.32 1.38
C GLN A 217 37.72 -2.39 2.19
N VAL A 218 37.08 -2.89 3.24
CA VAL A 218 37.59 -3.98 4.08
C VAL A 218 37.82 -5.25 3.26
N LEU A 219 36.83 -5.68 2.46
CA LEU A 219 36.98 -6.81 1.54
C LEU A 219 38.11 -6.61 0.53
N ASP A 220 38.31 -5.39 0.04
CA ASP A 220 39.31 -5.14 -0.97
C ASP A 220 40.75 -5.20 -0.44
N GLN A 221 40.94 -4.69 0.77
CA GLN A 221 42.19 -4.73 1.53
C GLN A 221 42.51 -6.14 2.07
N SER A 222 41.51 -7.02 2.13
CA SER A 222 41.70 -8.41 2.59
C SER A 222 42.73 -9.16 1.74
N PRO A 223 43.54 -10.04 2.36
CA PRO A 223 44.47 -10.89 1.62
C PRO A 223 43.69 -11.86 0.73
N SER A 224 44.24 -12.19 -0.44
CA SER A 224 43.62 -13.14 -1.38
C SER A 224 43.28 -14.49 -0.70
N SER A 225 44.11 -14.95 0.24
CA SER A 225 43.89 -16.18 1.00
C SER A 225 42.66 -16.17 1.92
N ALA A 226 42.12 -14.99 2.28
CA ALA A 226 40.89 -14.91 3.07
C ALA A 226 39.66 -15.39 2.27
N TRP A 227 39.69 -15.26 0.93
CA TRP A 227 38.59 -15.66 0.05
C TRP A 227 38.33 -17.16 0.01
N LYS A 228 39.20 -17.99 0.62
CA LYS A 228 38.91 -19.41 0.89
C LYS A 228 37.73 -19.62 1.85
N ASN A 229 37.37 -18.57 2.60
CA ASN A 229 36.26 -18.56 3.55
C ASN A 229 34.93 -18.16 2.90
N LEU A 230 34.91 -17.78 1.61
CA LEU A 230 33.66 -17.59 0.89
C LEU A 230 32.92 -18.94 0.83
N SER A 231 31.71 -19.00 1.38
CA SER A 231 30.96 -20.26 1.45
C SER A 231 30.46 -20.69 0.07
N TYR A 232 29.84 -19.77 -0.67
CA TYR A 232 29.25 -20.06 -1.98
C TYR A 232 29.70 -19.04 -3.02
N LEU A 233 30.24 -19.52 -4.16
CA LEU A 233 30.58 -18.66 -5.30
C LEU A 233 29.35 -17.92 -5.84
N GLN A 234 28.17 -18.49 -5.63
CA GLN A 234 26.91 -17.90 -6.03
C GLN A 234 26.62 -16.58 -5.32
N LEU A 235 27.08 -16.40 -4.07
CA LEU A 235 26.87 -15.16 -3.32
C LEU A 235 27.45 -13.96 -4.06
N ILE A 236 28.73 -14.05 -4.48
CA ILE A 236 29.34 -12.97 -5.26
C ILE A 236 28.71 -12.81 -6.66
N ASN A 237 28.18 -13.87 -7.26
CA ASN A 237 27.44 -13.75 -8.53
C ASN A 237 26.14 -12.96 -8.36
N LEU A 238 25.36 -13.25 -7.31
CA LEU A 238 24.13 -12.55 -6.98
C LEU A 238 24.43 -11.10 -6.59
N CYS A 239 25.42 -10.85 -5.73
CA CYS A 239 25.87 -9.49 -5.42
C CYS A 239 26.29 -8.74 -6.69
N THR A 240 27.04 -9.37 -7.59
CA THR A 240 27.45 -8.70 -8.85
C THR A 240 26.25 -8.29 -9.71
N ARG A 241 25.20 -9.12 -9.74
CA ARG A 241 24.02 -8.91 -10.60
C ARG A 241 23.03 -7.91 -10.00
N PHE A 242 22.79 -8.00 -8.70
CA PHE A 242 21.70 -7.29 -8.01
C PHE A 242 22.20 -6.27 -6.97
N ASN A 243 23.46 -5.81 -7.08
CA ASN A 243 23.96 -4.83 -6.10
C ASN A 243 23.18 -3.52 -6.15
N ARG A 244 22.76 -3.03 -4.98
CA ARG A 244 22.07 -1.74 -4.80
C ARG A 244 22.93 -0.54 -5.20
N HIS A 245 24.22 -0.62 -4.93
CA HIS A 245 25.14 0.52 -4.93
C HIS A 245 26.07 0.50 -6.15
N PRO A 246 25.95 1.49 -7.06
CA PRO A 246 26.85 1.59 -8.21
C PRO A 246 28.32 1.70 -7.82
N SER A 247 28.63 2.29 -6.66
CA SER A 247 29.99 2.46 -6.11
C SER A 247 30.72 1.14 -5.82
N ILE A 248 29.99 0.03 -5.67
CA ILE A 248 30.55 -1.30 -5.37
C ILE A 248 30.90 -2.07 -6.65
N LYS A 249 30.24 -1.77 -7.78
CA LYS A 249 30.44 -2.48 -9.07
C LYS A 249 31.91 -2.58 -9.53
N PRO A 250 32.78 -1.56 -9.36
CA PRO A 250 34.19 -1.65 -9.76
C PRO A 250 35.00 -2.76 -9.05
N TYR A 251 34.58 -3.19 -7.86
CA TYR A 251 35.30 -4.19 -7.07
C TYR A 251 35.01 -5.64 -7.53
N MET A 252 33.79 -5.89 -8.03
CA MET A 252 33.25 -7.23 -8.28
C MET A 252 34.11 -8.11 -9.18
N LYS A 253 34.66 -7.56 -10.28
CA LYS A 253 35.49 -8.33 -11.22
C LYS A 253 36.75 -8.90 -10.55
N ARG A 254 37.41 -8.10 -9.70
CA ARG A 254 38.63 -8.49 -8.98
C ARG A 254 38.30 -9.53 -7.91
N TRP A 255 37.23 -9.29 -7.14
CA TRP A 255 36.76 -10.20 -6.11
C TRP A 255 36.34 -11.56 -6.65
N LYS A 256 35.60 -11.60 -7.78
CA LYS A 256 35.24 -12.85 -8.45
C LYS A 256 36.47 -13.66 -8.85
N LYS A 257 37.54 -13.00 -9.31
CA LYS A 257 38.83 -13.66 -9.59
C LYS A 257 39.48 -14.22 -8.32
N ARG A 258 39.43 -13.50 -7.19
CA ARG A 258 39.94 -13.98 -5.89
C ARG A 258 39.12 -15.19 -5.40
N ALA A 259 37.79 -15.09 -5.42
CA ALA A 259 36.87 -16.16 -5.07
C ALA A 259 37.11 -17.45 -5.88
N LEU A 260 37.21 -17.33 -7.21
CA LEU A 260 37.45 -18.48 -8.10
C LEU A 260 38.77 -19.20 -7.80
N ALA A 261 39.80 -18.49 -7.35
CA ALA A 261 41.10 -19.08 -7.05
C ALA A 261 41.10 -19.96 -5.78
N HIS A 262 40.12 -19.79 -4.90
CA HIS A 262 40.03 -20.50 -3.61
C HIS A 262 38.71 -21.27 -3.42
N HIS A 263 37.91 -21.36 -4.48
CA HIS A 263 36.58 -21.96 -4.42
C HIS A 263 36.64 -23.46 -4.07
N LYS A 264 35.74 -23.87 -3.19
CA LYS A 264 35.45 -25.28 -2.89
C LYS A 264 33.97 -25.53 -3.12
N ALA A 265 33.66 -26.65 -3.77
CA ALA A 265 32.27 -27.09 -3.89
C ALA A 265 31.71 -27.39 -2.48
N ARG A 266 30.52 -26.87 -2.21
CA ARG A 266 29.72 -27.18 -1.02
C ARG A 266 28.44 -27.88 -1.43
N THR A 267 27.83 -28.59 -0.49
CA THR A 267 26.47 -29.08 -0.64
C THR A 267 25.52 -27.90 -0.81
N THR A 268 24.64 -27.98 -1.80
CA THR A 268 23.58 -26.99 -2.00
C THR A 268 22.47 -27.16 -0.97
N ALA A 269 21.65 -26.14 -0.80
CA ALA A 269 20.46 -26.21 0.03
C ALA A 269 19.54 -27.36 -0.40
N GLU A 270 18.86 -27.96 0.58
CA GLU A 270 17.81 -28.96 0.36
C GLU A 270 16.48 -28.38 0.82
N ILE A 271 15.54 -28.19 -0.10
CA ILE A 271 14.16 -27.76 0.20
C ILE A 271 13.30 -29.02 0.23
N TYR A 272 12.67 -29.31 1.36
CA TYR A 272 11.94 -30.57 1.56
C TYR A 272 10.44 -30.37 1.86
N GLU A 273 10.01 -29.14 2.14
CA GLU A 273 8.60 -28.77 2.30
C GLU A 273 8.40 -27.39 1.67
N LEU A 274 7.39 -27.21 0.82
CA LEU A 274 7.12 -25.95 0.11
C LEU A 274 5.62 -25.78 -0.14
N TYR A 275 5.11 -24.59 0.17
CA TYR A 275 3.76 -24.15 -0.15
C TYR A 275 3.82 -22.85 -0.93
N ALA A 276 2.93 -22.69 -1.91
CA ALA A 276 2.80 -21.48 -2.71
C ALA A 276 1.33 -21.07 -2.81
N THR A 277 1.06 -19.76 -2.82
CA THR A 277 -0.25 -19.21 -3.18
C THR A 277 -0.34 -19.09 -4.70
N GLN A 278 -1.53 -18.85 -5.26
CA GLN A 278 -1.56 -18.32 -6.64
C GLN A 278 -1.27 -16.80 -6.64
N VAL A 279 -1.21 -16.21 -7.84
CA VAL A 279 -0.97 -14.77 -8.02
C VAL A 279 -2.23 -13.96 -7.74
N ASP A 280 -2.12 -12.96 -6.87
CA ASP A 280 -3.20 -12.04 -6.52
C ASP A 280 -3.41 -10.92 -7.57
N GLY A 281 -4.34 -10.01 -7.27
CA GLY A 281 -4.65 -8.81 -8.05
C GLY A 281 -3.50 -7.83 -8.19
N ASN A 282 -2.55 -7.86 -7.25
CA ASN A 282 -1.38 -7.00 -7.20
C ASN A 282 -0.17 -7.58 -7.95
N ASP A 283 -0.31 -8.77 -8.54
CA ASP A 283 0.76 -9.54 -9.17
C ASP A 283 1.79 -10.07 -8.17
N CYS A 284 1.33 -10.38 -6.96
CA CYS A 284 2.12 -10.97 -5.89
C CYS A 284 1.72 -12.43 -5.63
N ALA A 285 2.69 -13.24 -5.24
CA ALA A 285 2.44 -14.57 -4.70
C ALA A 285 3.37 -14.84 -3.52
N SER A 286 2.84 -15.50 -2.50
CA SER A 286 3.57 -15.83 -1.28
C SER A 286 3.96 -17.30 -1.28
N MET A 287 5.08 -17.59 -0.66
CA MET A 287 5.48 -18.97 -0.40
C MET A 287 6.09 -19.14 0.98
N MET A 288 5.95 -20.35 1.50
CA MET A 288 6.57 -20.78 2.74
C MET A 288 7.24 -22.13 2.53
N MET A 289 8.44 -22.29 3.06
CA MET A 289 9.21 -23.52 2.87
C MET A 289 10.05 -23.87 4.08
N LYS A 290 10.42 -25.14 4.16
CA LYS A 290 11.52 -25.61 5.01
C LYS A 290 12.70 -26.03 4.16
N ALA A 291 13.86 -25.53 4.55
CA ALA A 291 15.10 -25.81 3.87
C ALA A 291 16.23 -26.11 4.85
N THR A 292 17.11 -27.03 4.47
CA THR A 292 18.38 -27.25 5.15
C THR A 292 19.44 -26.40 4.47
N LEU A 293 19.97 -25.41 5.17
CA LEU A 293 21.04 -24.51 4.73
C LEU A 293 22.28 -24.75 5.59
N ASP A 294 23.43 -25.04 4.98
CA ASP A 294 24.67 -25.42 5.69
C ASP A 294 24.49 -26.47 6.82
N GLY A 295 23.49 -27.35 6.70
CA GLY A 295 23.17 -28.40 7.68
C GLY A 295 22.32 -27.96 8.87
N GLN A 296 21.82 -26.72 8.88
CA GLN A 296 20.81 -26.22 9.82
C GLN A 296 19.46 -26.13 9.13
N GLU A 297 18.38 -26.39 9.85
CA GLU A 297 17.02 -26.27 9.33
C GLU A 297 16.52 -24.85 9.48
N TYR A 298 15.89 -24.33 8.43
CA TYR A 298 15.30 -23.01 8.40
C TYR A 298 13.87 -23.10 7.89
N GLN A 299 13.03 -22.25 8.46
CA GLN A 299 11.76 -21.89 7.87
C GLN A 299 11.92 -20.57 7.11
N ILE A 300 11.52 -20.56 5.84
CA ILE A 300 11.68 -19.42 4.95
C ILE A 300 10.30 -19.00 4.42
N SER A 301 9.95 -17.73 4.60
CA SER A 301 8.78 -17.10 3.99
C SER A 301 9.25 -16.09 2.97
N MET A 302 8.69 -16.11 1.76
CA MET A 302 9.08 -15.19 0.69
C MET A 302 7.88 -14.69 -0.09
N MET A 303 7.91 -13.41 -0.47
CA MET A 303 6.96 -12.81 -1.41
C MET A 303 7.61 -12.58 -2.78
N LEU A 304 6.99 -13.13 -3.82
CA LEU A 304 7.31 -12.87 -5.22
C LEU A 304 6.41 -11.78 -5.76
N ASP A 305 7.00 -10.74 -6.35
CA ASP A 305 6.29 -9.71 -7.10
C ASP A 305 6.68 -9.82 -8.58
N PHE A 306 5.71 -10.17 -9.43
CA PHE A 306 5.93 -10.37 -10.86
C PHE A 306 6.19 -9.07 -11.63
N LYS A 307 6.09 -7.91 -10.99
CA LYS A 307 6.47 -6.60 -11.52
C LYS A 307 7.88 -6.18 -11.13
N SER A 308 8.44 -6.69 -10.04
CA SER A 308 9.73 -6.20 -9.51
C SER A 308 10.75 -7.23 -9.04
N GLY A 309 10.39 -8.50 -8.83
CA GLY A 309 11.28 -9.54 -8.32
C GLY A 309 10.90 -10.04 -6.92
N ILE A 310 11.90 -10.48 -6.15
CA ILE A 310 11.71 -10.91 -4.76
C ILE A 310 11.60 -9.64 -3.90
N ARG A 311 10.56 -9.55 -3.07
CA ARG A 311 10.30 -8.37 -2.22
C ARG A 311 10.91 -8.49 -0.84
N GLU A 312 10.61 -9.58 -0.17
CA GLU A 312 11.01 -9.84 1.20
C GLU A 312 11.20 -11.34 1.39
N THR A 313 12.24 -11.70 2.14
CA THR A 313 12.42 -13.03 2.70
C THR A 313 12.57 -12.91 4.21
N LEU A 314 11.75 -13.65 4.96
CA LEU A 314 11.97 -13.91 6.37
C LEU A 314 12.60 -15.29 6.53
N LEU A 315 13.67 -15.37 7.33
CA LEU A 315 14.42 -16.59 7.59
C LEU A 315 14.44 -16.87 9.10
N ASN A 316 13.85 -17.98 9.52
CA ASN A 316 13.74 -18.35 10.94
C ASN A 316 14.49 -19.65 11.22
N ILE A 317 15.47 -19.59 12.13
CA ILE A 317 16.40 -20.68 12.48
C ILE A 317 15.78 -21.64 13.52
N THR A 318 14.80 -21.17 14.28
CA THR A 318 14.11 -21.95 15.33
C THR A 318 12.62 -21.65 15.31
N PRO A 319 11.88 -22.19 14.31
CA PRO A 319 10.46 -21.95 14.22
C PRO A 319 9.72 -22.61 15.40
N ASP A 320 9.02 -21.82 16.20
CA ASP A 320 8.18 -22.30 17.30
C ASP A 320 6.94 -23.07 16.82
N GLN A 321 6.56 -22.86 15.56
CA GLN A 321 5.37 -23.40 14.91
C GLN A 321 5.75 -24.15 13.63
N THR A 322 4.94 -25.14 13.27
CA THR A 322 5.04 -25.80 11.97
C THR A 322 4.45 -24.92 10.86
N LEU A 323 4.86 -25.15 9.61
CA LEU A 323 4.28 -24.46 8.45
C LEU A 323 2.75 -24.64 8.37
N SER A 324 2.25 -25.84 8.68
CA SER A 324 0.81 -26.10 8.68
C SER A 324 0.06 -25.28 9.72
N GLU A 325 0.63 -25.04 10.91
CA GLU A 325 0.04 -24.18 11.94
C GLU A 325 0.03 -22.71 11.53
N LEU A 326 1.14 -22.23 10.96
CA LEU A 326 1.25 -20.87 10.42
C LEU A 326 0.25 -20.60 9.29
N ILE A 327 0.16 -21.54 8.34
CA ILE A 327 -0.80 -21.46 7.24
C ILE A 327 -2.23 -21.43 7.78
N ALA A 328 -2.55 -22.28 8.76
CA ALA A 328 -3.89 -22.30 9.37
C ALA A 328 -4.25 -20.96 10.02
N GLN A 329 -3.29 -20.29 10.67
CA GLN A 329 -3.49 -18.96 11.26
C GLN A 329 -3.68 -17.88 10.20
N LEU A 330 -2.92 -17.93 9.10
CA LEU A 330 -3.07 -16.96 8.01
C LEU A 330 -4.38 -17.14 7.24
N SER A 331 -4.79 -18.38 7.02
CA SER A 331 -6.01 -18.70 6.27
C SER A 331 -7.28 -18.30 7.00
N THR A 332 -7.28 -18.16 8.33
CA THR A 332 -8.45 -17.66 9.07
C THR A 332 -8.72 -16.17 8.87
N ASP A 333 -7.68 -15.38 8.59
CA ASP A 333 -7.77 -13.91 8.57
C ASP A 333 -7.72 -13.29 7.16
N THR A 334 -7.07 -13.94 6.19
CA THR A 334 -6.69 -13.29 4.92
C THR A 334 -7.36 -13.86 3.67
N ASN A 335 -8.16 -14.92 3.81
CA ASN A 335 -8.66 -15.74 2.69
C ASN A 335 -7.55 -16.18 1.70
N VAL A 336 -6.29 -16.22 2.11
CA VAL A 336 -5.17 -16.67 1.28
C VAL A 336 -5.03 -18.19 1.42
N GLU A 337 -5.07 -18.88 0.28
CA GLU A 337 -4.94 -20.34 0.20
C GLU A 337 -3.52 -20.73 -0.23
N PHE A 338 -2.83 -21.46 0.65
CA PHE A 338 -1.51 -22.03 0.38
C PHE A 338 -1.65 -23.45 -0.15
N THR A 339 -1.07 -23.69 -1.33
CA THR A 339 -1.06 -25.00 -1.98
C THR A 339 0.30 -25.68 -1.77
N PRO A 340 0.36 -26.90 -1.20
CA PRO A 340 1.61 -27.65 -1.12
C PRO A 340 2.09 -28.02 -2.53
N VAL A 341 3.36 -27.77 -2.83
CA VAL A 341 3.98 -28.02 -4.14
C VAL A 341 5.35 -28.70 -4.01
N SER A 342 5.76 -29.42 -5.05
CA SER A 342 7.12 -29.96 -5.15
C SER A 342 8.16 -28.81 -5.20
N PRO A 343 9.34 -28.95 -4.58
CA PRO A 343 10.45 -28.00 -4.71
C PRO A 343 10.87 -27.71 -6.16
N ASP A 344 10.62 -28.64 -7.09
CA ASP A 344 10.87 -28.46 -8.52
C ASP A 344 10.11 -27.26 -9.11
N TRP A 345 8.97 -26.90 -8.52
CA TRP A 345 8.22 -25.71 -8.89
C TRP A 345 9.07 -24.45 -8.76
N LEU A 346 9.79 -24.31 -7.64
CA LEU A 346 10.58 -23.12 -7.36
C LEU A 346 11.74 -22.99 -8.35
N GLN A 347 12.33 -24.12 -8.76
CA GLN A 347 13.33 -24.18 -9.81
C GLN A 347 12.81 -23.61 -11.14
N GLN A 348 11.54 -23.80 -11.47
CA GLN A 348 10.96 -23.26 -12.70
C GLN A 348 10.67 -21.75 -12.59
N VAL A 349 10.19 -21.30 -11.44
CA VAL A 349 9.70 -19.92 -11.27
C VAL A 349 10.84 -18.92 -10.99
N LEU A 350 11.84 -19.28 -10.19
CA LEU A 350 12.93 -18.35 -9.84
C LEU A 350 13.64 -17.72 -11.05
N PRO A 351 14.00 -18.45 -12.12
CA PRO A 351 14.57 -17.87 -13.33
C PRO A 351 13.75 -16.71 -13.91
N TRP A 352 12.42 -16.87 -13.94
CA TRP A 352 11.50 -15.83 -14.37
C TRP A 352 11.54 -14.62 -13.43
N ILE A 353 11.42 -14.85 -12.13
CA ILE A 353 11.46 -13.78 -11.12
C ILE A 353 12.79 -13.00 -11.18
N PHE A 354 13.92 -13.69 -11.35
CA PHE A 354 15.22 -13.03 -11.49
C PHE A 354 15.35 -12.23 -12.79
N SER A 355 14.67 -12.64 -13.86
CA SER A 355 14.60 -11.86 -15.10
C SER A 355 13.82 -10.56 -14.91
N VAL A 356 12.67 -10.62 -14.22
CA VAL A 356 11.90 -9.42 -13.82
C VAL A 356 12.77 -8.52 -12.96
N GLN A 357 13.41 -9.08 -11.94
CA GLN A 357 14.28 -8.35 -11.01
C GLN A 357 15.44 -7.66 -11.70
N GLN A 358 16.10 -8.36 -12.63
CA GLN A 358 17.22 -7.82 -13.41
C GLN A 358 16.75 -6.69 -14.33
N THR A 359 15.61 -6.86 -15.00
CA THR A 359 15.04 -5.87 -15.92
C THR A 359 14.66 -4.59 -15.18
N LYS A 360 14.14 -4.71 -13.95
CA LYS A 360 13.74 -3.59 -13.11
C LYS A 360 14.87 -3.01 -12.28
N ASN A 361 16.04 -3.65 -12.30
CA ASN A 361 17.19 -3.31 -11.46
C ASN A 361 16.81 -3.21 -9.97
N THR A 362 15.94 -4.11 -9.52
CA THR A 362 15.53 -4.21 -8.11
C THR A 362 16.63 -4.95 -7.33
N PRO A 363 17.13 -4.40 -6.22
CA PRO A 363 18.12 -5.06 -5.39
C PRO A 363 17.53 -6.27 -4.66
N LEU A 364 18.35 -7.27 -4.36
CA LEU A 364 18.01 -8.30 -3.35
C LEU A 364 18.31 -7.77 -1.94
N ASP A 365 17.50 -8.17 -0.96
CA ASP A 365 17.82 -7.98 0.46
C ASP A 365 18.87 -9.00 0.95
N LEU A 366 19.33 -8.81 2.19
CA LEU A 366 20.43 -9.57 2.78
C LEU A 366 20.05 -11.03 3.00
N TYR A 367 18.86 -11.28 3.53
CA TYR A 367 18.36 -12.63 3.82
C TYR A 367 18.16 -13.40 2.51
N SER A 368 17.52 -12.77 1.52
CA SER A 368 17.39 -13.32 0.17
C SER A 368 18.74 -13.70 -0.43
N LEU A 369 19.74 -12.80 -0.39
CA LEU A 369 21.08 -13.10 -0.90
C LEU A 369 21.71 -14.32 -0.21
N TYR A 370 21.56 -14.41 1.11
CA TYR A 370 22.14 -15.50 1.89
C TYR A 370 21.60 -16.86 1.46
N TRP A 371 20.28 -17.08 1.53
CA TRP A 371 19.72 -18.40 1.23
C TRP A 371 19.77 -18.73 -0.28
N LEU A 372 19.50 -17.76 -1.16
CA LEU A 372 19.57 -17.96 -2.62
C LEU A 372 20.98 -18.30 -3.09
N SER A 373 22.02 -17.85 -2.37
CA SER A 373 23.40 -18.21 -2.68
C SER A 373 23.71 -19.69 -2.47
N GLN A 374 22.88 -20.41 -1.72
CA GLN A 374 23.07 -21.83 -1.44
C GLN A 374 22.35 -22.73 -2.44
N LEU A 375 21.51 -22.16 -3.31
CA LEU A 375 20.84 -22.88 -4.38
C LEU A 375 21.79 -23.22 -5.55
N PRO A 376 21.46 -24.24 -6.36
CA PRO A 376 22.16 -24.49 -7.61
C PRO A 376 22.16 -23.25 -8.52
N ILE A 377 23.27 -23.02 -9.22
CA ILE A 377 23.45 -21.83 -10.07
C ILE A 377 22.37 -21.69 -11.14
N ASP A 378 21.85 -22.79 -11.66
CA ASP A 378 20.83 -22.82 -12.72
C ASP A 378 19.47 -22.29 -12.25
N TRP A 379 19.14 -22.43 -10.95
CA TRP A 379 17.89 -21.92 -10.38
C TRP A 379 17.83 -20.39 -10.35
N THR A 380 19.01 -19.76 -10.39
CA THR A 380 19.16 -18.32 -10.27
C THR A 380 19.64 -17.67 -11.55
N GLN A 381 19.66 -18.40 -12.68
CA GLN A 381 19.92 -17.81 -13.99
C GLN A 381 18.64 -17.15 -14.52
N PRO A 382 18.66 -15.83 -14.80
CA PRO A 382 17.50 -15.12 -15.33
C PRO A 382 17.04 -15.71 -16.68
N GLU A 383 15.75 -15.98 -16.79
CA GLU A 383 15.09 -16.43 -18.02
C GLU A 383 13.80 -15.62 -18.20
N GLU A 384 13.63 -14.95 -19.35
CA GLU A 384 12.42 -14.15 -19.61
C GLU A 384 11.17 -15.02 -19.71
N PHE A 385 10.02 -14.48 -19.29
CA PHE A 385 8.75 -15.15 -19.47
C PHE A 385 8.43 -15.33 -20.96
N ASN A 386 8.12 -16.57 -21.34
CA ASN A 386 7.64 -16.89 -22.67
C ASN A 386 6.59 -18.00 -22.60
N LEU A 387 5.36 -17.70 -23.02
CA LEU A 387 4.24 -18.63 -22.92
C LEU A 387 4.49 -19.97 -23.63
N GLU A 388 5.15 -19.97 -24.79
CA GLU A 388 5.41 -21.20 -25.55
C GLU A 388 6.43 -22.09 -24.85
N GLN A 389 7.51 -21.49 -24.32
CA GLN A 389 8.51 -22.23 -23.54
C GLN A 389 7.89 -22.81 -22.26
N TRP A 390 7.06 -22.03 -21.56
CA TRP A 390 6.34 -22.51 -20.39
C TRP A 390 5.33 -23.61 -20.74
N SER A 391 4.63 -23.50 -21.87
CA SER A 391 3.73 -24.53 -22.36
C SER A 391 4.47 -25.86 -22.59
N GLN A 392 5.68 -25.80 -23.15
CA GLN A 392 6.53 -26.99 -23.30
C GLN A 392 6.99 -27.54 -21.96
N LYS A 393 7.51 -26.70 -21.05
CA LYS A 393 7.97 -27.09 -19.70
C LYS A 393 6.86 -27.77 -18.89
N LEU A 394 5.63 -27.25 -18.97
CA LEU A 394 4.47 -27.76 -18.24
C LEU A 394 3.79 -28.95 -18.94
N GLY A 395 4.23 -29.32 -20.14
CA GLY A 395 3.69 -30.45 -20.89
C GLY A 395 2.27 -30.20 -21.38
N TYR A 396 2.01 -29.00 -21.90
CA TYR A 396 0.73 -28.57 -22.45
C TYR A 396 0.29 -29.41 -23.65
N GLU A 397 -0.96 -29.87 -23.62
CA GLU A 397 -1.55 -30.73 -24.63
C GLU A 397 -2.70 -30.00 -25.32
N VAL A 398 -2.45 -29.42 -26.50
CA VAL A 398 -3.45 -28.67 -27.26
C VAL A 398 -4.69 -29.52 -27.56
N ASN A 399 -5.86 -29.03 -27.14
CA ASN A 399 -7.14 -29.64 -27.45
C ASN A 399 -8.15 -28.54 -27.82
N PRO A 400 -8.47 -28.37 -29.12
CA PRO A 400 -9.34 -27.27 -29.57
C PRO A 400 -10.73 -27.26 -28.93
N LYS A 401 -11.29 -28.44 -28.59
CA LYS A 401 -12.59 -28.53 -27.93
C LYS A 401 -12.50 -28.05 -26.48
N ARG A 402 -11.44 -28.44 -25.76
CA ARG A 402 -11.19 -28.00 -24.38
C ARG A 402 -10.87 -26.50 -24.35
N GLN A 403 -10.03 -26.01 -25.26
CA GLN A 403 -9.73 -24.58 -25.40
C GLN A 403 -11.00 -23.75 -25.59
N GLU A 404 -11.87 -24.16 -26.51
CA GLU A 404 -13.12 -23.45 -26.75
C GLU A 404 -14.06 -23.51 -25.53
N GLN A 405 -14.12 -24.65 -24.84
CA GLN A 405 -14.87 -24.80 -23.61
C GLN A 405 -14.33 -23.91 -22.48
N SER A 406 -13.02 -23.90 -22.24
CA SER A 406 -12.37 -23.07 -21.22
C SER A 406 -12.55 -21.58 -21.53
N ARG A 407 -12.40 -21.18 -22.81
CA ARG A 407 -12.60 -19.78 -23.25
C ARG A 407 -14.01 -19.29 -22.98
N LEU A 408 -15.02 -20.13 -23.23
CA LEU A 408 -16.44 -19.77 -23.07
C LEU A 408 -16.95 -19.97 -21.64
N GLY A 409 -16.37 -20.94 -20.92
CA GLY A 409 -16.87 -21.44 -19.66
C GLY A 409 -16.13 -20.87 -18.46
N TYR A 410 -16.88 -20.31 -17.53
CA TYR A 410 -16.43 -19.99 -16.17
C TYR A 410 -16.38 -21.25 -15.27
N VAL A 411 -17.12 -22.30 -15.64
CA VAL A 411 -17.59 -23.37 -14.73
C VAL A 411 -16.64 -24.59 -14.62
N ASN A 412 -15.58 -24.67 -15.42
CA ASN A 412 -14.78 -25.91 -15.51
C ASN A 412 -13.51 -25.96 -14.65
N LEU A 413 -13.03 -24.82 -14.12
CA LEU A 413 -11.82 -24.74 -13.27
C LEU A 413 -12.02 -25.27 -11.83
N GLY A 414 -13.13 -25.96 -11.53
CA GLY A 414 -13.43 -26.51 -10.20
C GLY A 414 -13.70 -25.44 -9.12
N HIS A 415 -13.40 -25.77 -7.85
CA HIS A 415 -13.55 -24.86 -6.70
C HIS A 415 -12.61 -23.64 -6.74
N ALA A 416 -11.60 -23.63 -7.62
CA ALA A 416 -10.59 -22.56 -7.72
C ALA A 416 -11.19 -21.18 -8.08
N VAL A 417 -12.41 -21.14 -8.61
CA VAL A 417 -13.05 -19.93 -9.11
C VAL A 417 -13.83 -19.17 -8.01
N GLN A 418 -14.18 -19.84 -6.92
CA GLN A 418 -14.66 -19.18 -5.68
C GLN A 418 -13.50 -18.88 -4.71
N SER A 419 -12.26 -19.14 -5.12
CA SER A 419 -11.11 -18.75 -4.29
C SER A 419 -11.07 -17.23 -4.19
N ALA A 420 -10.81 -16.72 -3.00
CA ALA A 420 -10.69 -15.28 -2.75
C ALA A 420 -9.62 -14.61 -3.61
N LEU A 421 -8.73 -15.41 -4.21
CA LEU A 421 -7.71 -14.93 -5.10
C LEU A 421 -8.24 -14.54 -6.49
N MET A 422 -9.20 -15.25 -7.08
CA MET A 422 -9.78 -14.80 -8.34
C MET A 422 -10.60 -13.51 -8.14
N MET A 423 -11.21 -13.36 -6.95
CA MET A 423 -11.84 -12.11 -6.50
C MET A 423 -10.85 -10.97 -6.27
N SER A 424 -9.54 -11.24 -6.19
CA SER A 424 -8.54 -10.17 -6.19
C SER A 424 -8.26 -9.63 -7.61
N TRP A 425 -8.71 -10.29 -8.68
CA TRP A 425 -8.49 -9.85 -10.07
C TRP A 425 -9.59 -8.90 -10.59
N LEU A 426 -10.38 -8.33 -9.69
CA LEU A 426 -11.40 -7.35 -10.03
C LEU A 426 -10.76 -6.08 -10.61
N ALA A 427 -11.53 -5.34 -11.41
CA ALA A 427 -11.07 -4.10 -11.97
C ALA A 427 -10.84 -3.06 -10.85
N PRO A 428 -9.76 -2.26 -10.92
CA PRO A 428 -9.56 -1.18 -9.96
C PRO A 428 -10.68 -0.15 -10.09
N GLU A 429 -11.02 0.50 -8.98
CA GLU A 429 -12.08 1.52 -8.88
C GLU A 429 -12.00 2.58 -9.99
N GLU A 430 -10.80 3.09 -10.28
CA GLU A 430 -10.58 4.08 -11.34
C GLU A 430 -11.07 3.63 -12.73
N CYS A 431 -11.04 2.33 -13.00
CA CYS A 431 -11.53 1.75 -14.25
C CYS A 431 -13.05 1.57 -14.21
N ILE A 432 -13.61 1.23 -13.05
CA ILE A 432 -15.05 1.09 -12.83
C ILE A 432 -15.74 2.45 -13.00
N LEU A 433 -15.21 3.51 -12.38
CA LEU A 433 -15.71 4.88 -12.50
C LEU A 433 -15.72 5.43 -13.94
N LYS A 434 -14.85 4.90 -14.82
CA LYS A 434 -14.80 5.26 -16.24
C LYS A 434 -15.72 4.40 -17.11
N ALA A 435 -16.20 3.27 -16.60
CA ALA A 435 -17.03 2.32 -17.32
C ALA A 435 -18.52 2.65 -17.09
N LYS A 436 -19.34 2.59 -18.15
CA LYS A 436 -20.80 2.78 -18.03
C LYS A 436 -21.55 1.48 -17.78
N LYS A 437 -20.88 0.33 -17.92
CA LYS A 437 -21.43 -1.01 -17.75
C LYS A 437 -20.29 -2.03 -17.67
N PRO A 438 -20.52 -3.21 -17.08
CA PRO A 438 -19.50 -4.25 -16.90
C PRO A 438 -18.66 -4.52 -18.16
N ARG A 439 -19.31 -4.71 -19.31
CA ARG A 439 -18.61 -5.03 -20.57
C ARG A 439 -17.58 -3.98 -21.02
N ASP A 440 -17.66 -2.75 -20.54
CA ASP A 440 -16.69 -1.72 -20.89
C ASP A 440 -15.32 -1.97 -20.22
N LEU A 441 -15.30 -2.67 -19.07
CA LEU A 441 -14.08 -3.12 -18.37
C LEU A 441 -13.25 -4.12 -19.19
N LEU A 442 -13.89 -4.92 -20.04
CA LEU A 442 -13.19 -5.84 -20.95
C LEU A 442 -12.13 -5.11 -21.76
N LYS A 443 -12.49 -3.94 -22.31
CA LYS A 443 -11.56 -3.13 -23.10
C LYS A 443 -10.70 -2.22 -22.24
N LEU A 444 -11.28 -1.60 -21.20
CA LEU A 444 -10.61 -0.58 -20.38
C LEU A 444 -9.52 -1.17 -19.49
N TYR A 445 -9.68 -2.40 -19.01
CA TYR A 445 -8.79 -3.03 -18.05
C TYR A 445 -8.28 -4.39 -18.55
N TYR A 446 -9.17 -5.36 -18.76
CA TYR A 446 -8.73 -6.75 -18.94
C TYR A 446 -7.92 -7.00 -20.22
N TYR A 447 -8.47 -6.69 -21.40
CA TYR A 447 -7.77 -6.88 -22.68
C TYR A 447 -6.61 -5.89 -22.88
N ALA A 448 -6.66 -4.72 -22.22
CA ALA A 448 -5.55 -3.78 -22.20
C ALA A 448 -4.33 -4.36 -21.46
N ASN A 449 -4.55 -5.26 -20.50
CA ASN A 449 -3.52 -5.89 -19.66
C ASN A 449 -3.38 -7.40 -19.91
N LYS A 450 -3.70 -7.87 -21.14
CA LYS A 450 -3.71 -9.31 -21.47
C LYS A 450 -2.43 -10.05 -21.09
N ASP A 451 -1.26 -9.44 -21.27
CA ASP A 451 0.03 -10.09 -21.01
C ASP A 451 0.24 -10.36 -19.51
N VAL A 452 -0.28 -9.47 -18.66
CA VAL A 452 -0.29 -9.64 -17.19
C VAL A 452 -1.12 -10.86 -16.81
N PHE A 453 -2.35 -10.95 -17.33
CA PHE A 453 -3.23 -12.08 -17.06
C PHE A 453 -2.73 -13.39 -17.67
N THR A 454 -2.08 -13.37 -18.84
CA THR A 454 -1.38 -14.54 -19.38
C THR A 454 -0.32 -15.03 -18.39
N GLY A 455 0.47 -14.13 -17.81
CA GLY A 455 1.44 -14.45 -16.77
C GLY A 455 0.79 -15.12 -15.55
N ARG A 456 -0.27 -14.53 -15.01
CA ARG A 456 -1.01 -15.07 -13.85
C ARG A 456 -1.55 -16.48 -14.11
N LEU A 457 -2.17 -16.69 -15.28
CA LEU A 457 -2.70 -18.00 -15.69
C LEU A 457 -1.58 -19.03 -15.87
N THR A 458 -0.44 -18.63 -16.45
CA THR A 458 0.70 -19.53 -16.66
C THR A 458 1.35 -19.93 -15.33
N TYR A 459 1.47 -18.99 -14.39
CA TYR A 459 1.92 -19.30 -13.04
C TYR A 459 0.95 -20.25 -12.31
N SER A 460 -0.35 -20.00 -12.44
CA SER A 460 -1.38 -20.87 -11.84
C SER A 460 -1.29 -22.29 -12.42
N ALA A 461 -1.06 -22.42 -13.72
CA ALA A 461 -0.79 -23.71 -14.35
C ALA A 461 0.46 -24.40 -13.76
N ALA A 462 1.51 -23.64 -13.43
CA ALA A 462 2.70 -24.16 -12.77
C ALA A 462 2.40 -24.65 -11.35
N VAL A 463 1.67 -23.89 -10.53
CA VAL A 463 1.24 -24.34 -9.19
C VAL A 463 0.50 -25.67 -9.29
N GLU A 464 -0.52 -25.76 -10.15
CA GLU A 464 -1.28 -27.01 -10.35
C GLU A 464 -0.42 -28.16 -10.87
N ARG A 465 0.56 -27.88 -11.73
CA ARG A 465 1.45 -28.91 -12.29
C ARG A 465 2.32 -29.59 -11.23
N TYR A 466 2.73 -28.84 -10.21
CA TYR A 466 3.65 -29.30 -9.17
C TYR A 466 2.97 -29.51 -7.81
N LYS A 467 1.66 -29.35 -7.73
CA LYS A 467 0.83 -29.56 -6.53
C LYS A 467 0.99 -30.97 -5.95
N LEU A 468 0.91 -31.09 -4.62
CA LEU A 468 1.00 -32.35 -3.88
C LEU A 468 -0.30 -32.67 -3.12
N PRO A 469 -0.86 -33.89 -3.23
CA PRO A 469 -0.47 -34.94 -4.16
C PRO A 469 -0.73 -34.51 -5.62
N PRO A 470 0.02 -35.04 -6.59
CA PRO A 470 -0.14 -34.64 -7.99
C PRO A 470 -1.53 -35.00 -8.49
N GLU A 471 -2.27 -33.97 -8.93
CA GLU A 471 -3.56 -34.14 -9.61
C GLU A 471 -3.35 -34.45 -11.12
N GLU A 472 -4.42 -34.84 -11.80
CA GLU A 472 -4.39 -34.99 -13.25
C GLU A 472 -4.00 -33.66 -13.92
N LYS A 473 -3.24 -33.71 -15.02
CA LYS A 473 -2.80 -32.53 -15.81
C LYS A 473 -3.96 -31.66 -16.34
N ARG A 474 -5.21 -32.01 -16.06
CA ARG A 474 -6.39 -31.32 -16.56
C ARG A 474 -6.38 -29.84 -16.18
N LEU A 475 -6.21 -29.51 -14.89
CA LEU A 475 -6.24 -28.12 -14.43
C LEU A 475 -5.08 -27.30 -15.01
N THR A 476 -3.86 -27.86 -15.02
CA THR A 476 -2.70 -27.24 -15.72
C THR A 476 -3.05 -26.88 -17.18
N ASN A 477 -3.67 -27.81 -17.91
CA ASN A 477 -4.06 -27.57 -19.30
C ASN A 477 -5.19 -26.55 -19.45
N GLU A 478 -6.15 -26.50 -18.53
CA GLU A 478 -7.25 -25.53 -18.56
C GLU A 478 -6.75 -24.09 -18.32
N TYR A 479 -5.81 -23.90 -17.39
CA TYR A 479 -5.13 -22.60 -17.21
C TYR A 479 -4.34 -22.18 -18.46
N LEU A 480 -3.61 -23.12 -19.08
CA LEU A 480 -2.86 -22.83 -20.31
C LEU A 480 -3.79 -22.60 -21.51
N ASP A 481 -4.94 -23.29 -21.61
CA ASP A 481 -5.95 -23.01 -22.62
C ASP A 481 -6.43 -21.56 -22.56
N LEU A 482 -6.68 -21.04 -21.34
CA LEU A 482 -7.07 -19.64 -21.12
C LEU A 482 -5.94 -18.68 -21.50
N ALA A 483 -4.70 -18.98 -21.10
CA ALA A 483 -3.53 -18.17 -21.43
C ALA A 483 -3.34 -18.08 -22.96
N HIS A 484 -3.46 -19.19 -23.67
CA HIS A 484 -3.40 -19.23 -25.14
C HIS A 484 -4.57 -18.50 -25.79
N ALA A 485 -5.78 -18.61 -25.24
CA ALA A 485 -6.95 -17.89 -25.75
C ALA A 485 -6.79 -16.36 -25.64
N LEU A 486 -6.12 -15.83 -24.61
CA LEU A 486 -5.81 -14.40 -24.49
C LEU A 486 -4.82 -13.88 -25.56
N HIS A 487 -3.97 -14.76 -26.09
CA HIS A 487 -3.05 -14.43 -27.17
C HIS A 487 -3.68 -14.53 -28.57
N ASP A 488 -4.94 -14.97 -28.69
CA ASP A 488 -5.66 -14.95 -29.98
C ASP A 488 -5.82 -13.50 -30.48
N PRO A 489 -5.33 -13.15 -31.68
CA PRO A 489 -5.49 -11.80 -32.24
C PRO A 489 -6.94 -11.34 -32.38
N ALA A 490 -7.89 -12.27 -32.45
CA ALA A 490 -9.31 -12.00 -32.54
C ALA A 490 -10.01 -11.94 -31.16
N ILE A 491 -9.29 -12.04 -30.04
CA ILE A 491 -9.88 -12.12 -28.70
C ILE A 491 -10.82 -10.95 -28.39
N ASN A 492 -10.49 -9.73 -28.84
CA ASN A 492 -11.33 -8.54 -28.66
C ASN A 492 -12.72 -8.63 -29.31
N ARG A 493 -12.93 -9.60 -30.21
CA ARG A 493 -14.21 -9.87 -30.89
C ARG A 493 -14.86 -11.17 -30.42
N LYS A 494 -14.17 -11.91 -29.56
CA LYS A 494 -14.63 -13.18 -29.01
C LYS A 494 -15.03 -12.98 -27.55
N ARG A 495 -15.94 -13.84 -27.10
CA ARG A 495 -16.30 -13.93 -25.69
C ARG A 495 -15.12 -14.48 -24.88
N PHE A 496 -14.92 -14.02 -23.65
CA PHE A 496 -13.95 -14.61 -22.74
C PHE A 496 -14.59 -14.72 -21.36
N GLY A 497 -15.13 -15.90 -21.05
CA GLY A 497 -16.07 -16.09 -19.94
C GLY A 497 -15.53 -15.67 -18.57
N LEU A 498 -14.22 -15.83 -18.35
CA LEU A 498 -13.54 -15.38 -17.13
C LEU A 498 -13.66 -13.85 -16.96
N PHE A 499 -13.29 -13.08 -17.99
CA PHE A 499 -13.32 -11.61 -17.90
C PHE A 499 -14.73 -11.04 -17.96
N ASP A 500 -15.67 -11.70 -18.66
CA ASP A 500 -17.08 -11.34 -18.58
C ASP A 500 -17.55 -11.38 -17.12
N THR A 501 -17.26 -12.49 -16.43
CA THR A 501 -17.69 -12.71 -15.05
C THR A 501 -16.99 -11.76 -14.07
N LEU A 502 -15.67 -11.58 -14.19
CA LEU A 502 -14.93 -10.64 -13.35
C LEU A 502 -15.40 -9.20 -13.56
N SER A 503 -15.77 -8.82 -14.78
CA SER A 503 -16.34 -7.50 -15.07
C SER A 503 -17.69 -7.31 -14.36
N GLU A 504 -18.55 -8.31 -14.37
CA GLU A 504 -19.84 -8.28 -13.67
C GLU A 504 -19.66 -8.20 -12.16
N LEU A 505 -18.78 -9.03 -11.59
CA LEU A 505 -18.48 -9.04 -10.16
C LEU A 505 -17.84 -7.73 -9.69
N SER A 506 -16.99 -7.10 -10.52
CA SER A 506 -16.34 -5.82 -10.18
C SER A 506 -17.37 -4.73 -9.97
N PHE A 507 -18.39 -4.67 -10.84
CA PHE A 507 -19.51 -3.73 -10.67
C PHE A 507 -20.37 -4.07 -9.47
N GLN A 508 -20.75 -5.35 -9.31
CA GLN A 508 -21.61 -5.78 -8.20
C GLN A 508 -20.99 -5.44 -6.84
N LEU A 509 -19.71 -5.77 -6.64
CA LEU A 509 -19.03 -5.49 -5.37
C LEU A 509 -18.81 -4.00 -5.16
N PHE A 510 -18.45 -3.24 -6.21
CA PHE A 510 -18.32 -1.80 -6.11
C PHE A 510 -19.64 -1.13 -5.69
N THR A 511 -20.77 -1.57 -6.24
CA THR A 511 -22.09 -1.07 -5.83
C THR A 511 -22.45 -1.49 -4.41
N MET A 512 -22.17 -2.74 -4.02
CA MET A 512 -22.41 -3.21 -2.65
C MET A 512 -21.58 -2.45 -1.61
N ASP A 513 -20.31 -2.16 -1.90
CA ASP A 513 -19.45 -1.37 -1.02
C ASP A 513 -19.98 0.07 -0.88
N LEU A 514 -20.56 0.65 -1.94
CA LEU A 514 -21.24 1.95 -1.86
C LEU A 514 -22.50 1.89 -0.99
N ASP A 515 -23.30 0.83 -1.11
CA ASP A 515 -24.48 0.61 -0.28
C ASP A 515 -24.09 0.44 1.21
N ASP A 516 -23.07 -0.37 1.50
CA ASP A 516 -22.56 -0.58 2.87
C ASP A 516 -21.92 0.70 3.43
N LEU A 517 -21.17 1.44 2.61
CA LEU A 517 -20.64 2.76 2.98
C LEU A 517 -21.77 3.73 3.31
N SER A 518 -22.83 3.77 2.50
CA SER A 518 -24.01 4.61 2.76
C SER A 518 -24.72 4.23 4.07
N ALA A 519 -24.87 2.92 4.33
CA ALA A 519 -25.47 2.40 5.56
C ALA A 519 -24.60 2.66 6.81
N SER A 520 -23.29 2.85 6.64
CA SER A 520 -22.35 3.16 7.71
C SER A 520 -22.31 4.63 8.10
N VAL A 521 -22.85 5.55 7.26
CA VAL A 521 -22.89 6.98 7.57
C VAL A 521 -23.92 7.21 8.68
N PRO A 522 -23.53 7.65 9.88
CA PRO A 522 -24.49 7.89 10.95
C PRO A 522 -25.43 9.05 10.57
N PRO A 523 -26.74 8.94 10.90
CA PRO A 523 -27.69 10.02 10.64
C PRO A 523 -27.30 11.30 11.39
N GLN A 524 -27.08 12.37 10.64
CA GLN A 524 -26.67 13.68 11.14
C GLN A 524 -27.32 14.80 10.33
N GLY A 525 -27.57 15.93 11.00
CA GLY A 525 -28.07 17.12 10.34
C GLY A 525 -26.94 17.90 9.70
N LEU A 526 -27.15 18.41 8.49
CA LEU A 526 -26.24 19.34 7.83
C LEU A 526 -26.88 20.73 7.74
N VAL A 527 -26.09 21.77 8.02
CA VAL A 527 -26.41 23.14 7.63
C VAL A 527 -25.62 23.43 6.36
N ILE A 528 -26.31 23.42 5.23
CA ILE A 528 -25.71 23.72 3.94
C ILE A 528 -26.05 25.13 3.48
N LYS A 529 -25.15 25.73 2.70
CA LYS A 529 -25.41 26.94 1.94
C LYS A 529 -25.38 26.60 0.45
N ILE A 530 -26.51 26.83 -0.22
CA ILE A 530 -26.68 26.69 -1.66
C ILE A 530 -26.50 28.09 -2.26
N SER A 531 -25.47 28.29 -3.07
CA SER A 531 -25.17 29.59 -3.71
C SER A 531 -25.28 29.46 -5.21
N LEU A 532 -26.10 30.30 -5.85
CA LEU A 532 -26.11 30.41 -7.30
C LEU A 532 -24.87 31.22 -7.73
N LEU A 533 -24.01 30.61 -8.53
CA LEU A 533 -22.75 31.20 -8.95
C LEU A 533 -23.00 32.37 -9.91
N GLU A 534 -22.12 33.37 -9.87
CA GLU A 534 -22.14 34.56 -10.74
C GLU A 534 -23.37 35.49 -10.64
N ALA A 535 -24.37 35.16 -9.83
CA ALA A 535 -25.55 36.00 -9.62
C ALA A 535 -25.22 37.34 -8.93
N SER A 536 -25.74 38.45 -9.47
CA SER A 536 -25.49 39.81 -9.00
C SER A 536 -26.77 40.66 -9.03
N PRO A 537 -27.42 40.91 -7.87
CA PRO A 537 -26.98 40.61 -6.50
C PRO A 537 -26.93 39.11 -6.15
N ALA A 538 -26.12 38.76 -5.15
CA ALA A 538 -25.90 37.36 -4.74
C ALA A 538 -27.20 36.67 -4.31
N VAL A 539 -27.46 35.49 -4.90
CA VAL A 539 -28.59 34.61 -4.60
C VAL A 539 -28.08 33.39 -3.84
N TRP A 540 -28.60 33.17 -2.64
CA TRP A 540 -28.23 31.98 -1.85
C TRP A 540 -29.33 31.59 -0.85
N ARG A 541 -29.32 30.32 -0.44
CA ARG A 541 -30.20 29.72 0.56
C ARG A 541 -29.36 28.96 1.59
N ARG A 542 -29.73 29.06 2.86
CA ARG A 542 -29.17 28.24 3.94
C ARG A 542 -30.23 27.28 4.42
N VAL A 543 -29.93 26.00 4.36
CA VAL A 543 -30.90 24.93 4.56
C VAL A 543 -30.37 23.94 5.58
N HIS A 544 -31.21 23.52 6.51
CA HIS A 544 -30.95 22.33 7.31
C HIS A 544 -31.50 21.12 6.58
N ILE A 545 -30.70 20.08 6.41
CA ILE A 545 -31.08 18.84 5.72
C ILE A 545 -30.51 17.63 6.48
N SER A 546 -31.00 16.44 6.18
CA SER A 546 -30.37 15.19 6.65
C SER A 546 -29.20 14.83 5.73
N ASN A 547 -28.10 14.34 6.30
CA ASN A 547 -27.04 13.72 5.50
C ASN A 547 -27.47 12.38 4.87
N GLN A 548 -28.61 11.81 5.29
CA GLN A 548 -29.16 10.57 4.76
C GLN A 548 -29.96 10.75 3.47
N MET A 549 -30.23 12.00 3.06
CA MET A 549 -30.92 12.27 1.81
C MET A 549 -30.13 11.72 0.63
N THR A 550 -30.82 11.24 -0.39
CA THR A 550 -30.23 10.89 -1.68
C THR A 550 -29.91 12.16 -2.49
N LEU A 551 -29.16 12.04 -3.59
CA LEU A 551 -28.90 13.19 -4.47
C LEU A 551 -30.19 13.68 -5.15
N ASN A 552 -31.13 12.79 -5.47
CA ASN A 552 -32.43 13.18 -6.00
C ASN A 552 -33.27 13.96 -4.98
N GLU A 553 -33.27 13.54 -3.72
CA GLU A 553 -33.95 14.31 -2.65
C GLU A 553 -33.28 15.68 -2.43
N LEU A 554 -31.95 15.76 -2.53
CA LEU A 554 -31.23 17.02 -2.48
C LEU A 554 -31.60 17.93 -3.67
N HIS A 555 -31.74 17.37 -4.87
CA HIS A 555 -32.24 18.10 -6.04
C HIS A 555 -33.62 18.71 -5.78
N ASP A 556 -34.57 17.94 -5.24
CA ASP A 556 -35.91 18.44 -4.90
C ASP A 556 -35.88 19.56 -3.85
N VAL A 557 -34.97 19.45 -2.87
CA VAL A 557 -34.72 20.52 -1.88
C VAL A 557 -34.20 21.78 -2.58
N ILE A 558 -33.23 21.67 -3.49
CA ILE A 558 -32.70 22.83 -4.23
C ILE A 558 -33.82 23.50 -5.03
N GLN A 559 -34.57 22.72 -5.82
CA GLN A 559 -35.70 23.20 -6.62
C GLN A 559 -36.73 23.97 -5.77
N SER A 560 -37.14 23.40 -4.63
CA SER A 560 -38.10 24.05 -3.74
C SER A 560 -37.58 25.32 -3.08
N THR A 561 -36.30 25.36 -2.71
CA THR A 561 -35.69 26.51 -2.02
C THR A 561 -35.36 27.66 -2.97
N MET A 562 -35.09 27.35 -4.23
CA MET A 562 -34.95 28.33 -5.31
C MET A 562 -36.29 28.79 -5.86
N GLY A 563 -37.28 27.90 -5.87
CA GLY A 563 -38.61 28.17 -6.40
C GLY A 563 -38.79 27.87 -7.87
N TRP A 564 -38.06 26.86 -8.34
CA TRP A 564 -38.11 26.36 -9.70
C TRP A 564 -39.10 25.20 -9.86
N GLU A 565 -39.35 24.83 -11.11
CA GLU A 565 -40.45 23.94 -11.49
C GLU A 565 -39.98 22.51 -11.79
N ASN A 566 -38.67 22.24 -11.67
CA ASN A 566 -38.08 20.95 -11.99
C ASN A 566 -38.41 20.48 -13.42
N ALA A 567 -38.34 21.40 -14.39
CA ALA A 567 -38.70 21.18 -15.79
C ALA A 567 -37.53 20.70 -16.66
N HIS A 568 -36.28 20.80 -16.17
CA HIS A 568 -35.06 20.55 -16.94
C HIS A 568 -34.18 19.46 -16.32
N LEU A 569 -33.22 18.97 -17.12
CA LEU A 569 -32.18 18.03 -16.65
C LEU A 569 -31.24 18.70 -15.66
N PHE A 570 -30.64 17.88 -14.80
CA PHE A 570 -29.66 18.31 -13.80
C PHE A 570 -28.53 17.30 -13.67
N ARG A 571 -27.43 17.73 -13.04
CA ARG A 571 -26.35 16.82 -12.60
C ARG A 571 -25.62 17.37 -11.38
N PHE A 572 -24.93 16.47 -10.69
CA PHE A 572 -24.02 16.77 -9.59
C PHE A 572 -22.57 16.46 -9.95
N ASP A 573 -21.64 17.30 -9.51
CA ASP A 573 -20.20 17.08 -9.67
C ASP A 573 -19.45 17.27 -8.35
N LEU A 574 -18.50 16.39 -8.06
CA LEU A 574 -17.57 16.49 -6.93
C LEU A 574 -16.16 16.78 -7.46
N GLY A 575 -15.59 17.93 -7.12
CA GLY A 575 -14.22 18.29 -7.53
C GLY A 575 -14.01 18.33 -9.06
N GLY A 576 -15.08 18.53 -9.84
CA GLY A 576 -15.05 18.53 -11.32
C GLY A 576 -15.26 17.16 -11.96
N ILE A 577 -15.61 16.14 -11.17
CA ILE A 577 -15.96 14.81 -11.65
C ILE A 577 -17.48 14.61 -11.48
N GLU A 578 -18.16 14.27 -12.58
CA GLU A 578 -19.60 14.02 -12.60
C GLU A 578 -19.97 12.76 -11.82
N ILE A 579 -20.99 12.87 -10.97
CA ILE A 579 -21.56 11.72 -10.27
C ILE A 579 -22.57 11.04 -11.19
N PRO A 580 -22.43 9.72 -11.48
CA PRO A 580 -23.36 8.99 -12.34
C PRO A 580 -24.81 9.04 -11.83
N GLU A 581 -25.76 9.32 -12.73
CA GLU A 581 -27.21 9.39 -12.45
C GLU A 581 -27.76 8.09 -11.80
N GLU A 582 -27.18 6.94 -12.13
CA GLU A 582 -27.54 5.63 -11.57
C GLU A 582 -27.44 5.61 -10.03
N ASN A 583 -26.59 6.46 -9.45
CA ASN A 583 -26.36 6.55 -8.01
C ASN A 583 -27.31 7.54 -7.30
N TYR A 584 -28.13 8.29 -8.04
CA TYR A 584 -28.87 9.42 -7.46
C TYR A 584 -29.95 9.01 -6.46
N ASP A 585 -30.48 7.79 -6.59
CA ASP A 585 -31.43 7.17 -5.65
C ASP A 585 -30.78 6.19 -4.66
N GLN A 586 -29.52 5.81 -4.89
CA GLN A 586 -28.85 4.73 -4.15
C GLN A 586 -27.93 5.27 -3.04
N VAL A 587 -27.32 6.43 -3.26
CA VAL A 587 -26.26 6.97 -2.40
C VAL A 587 -26.77 8.17 -1.60
N CYS A 588 -26.54 8.16 -0.28
CA CYS A 588 -26.80 9.30 0.57
C CYS A 588 -25.74 10.42 0.39
N ILE A 589 -26.17 11.67 0.49
CA ILE A 589 -25.30 12.84 0.32
C ILE A 589 -24.20 12.93 1.39
N GLY A 590 -24.41 12.29 2.54
CA GLY A 590 -23.43 12.18 3.61
C GLY A 590 -22.14 11.44 3.20
N LEU A 591 -22.15 10.70 2.08
CA LEU A 591 -20.92 10.17 1.51
C LEU A 591 -20.03 11.25 0.90
N PHE A 592 -20.63 12.33 0.37
CA PHE A 592 -19.93 13.43 -0.29
C PHE A 592 -19.75 14.67 0.60
N LEU A 593 -20.67 14.91 1.54
CA LEU A 593 -20.74 16.09 2.39
C LEU A 593 -20.61 15.69 3.86
N ARG A 594 -19.37 15.45 4.33
CA ARG A 594 -19.07 14.90 5.67
C ARG A 594 -18.68 15.99 6.66
N ASP A 595 -17.80 16.88 6.24
CA ASP A 595 -17.11 17.83 7.09
C ASP A 595 -17.46 19.28 6.73
N ILE A 596 -17.20 20.18 7.68
CA ILE A 596 -17.38 21.62 7.46
C ILE A 596 -16.42 22.08 6.35
N GLY A 597 -16.97 22.71 5.32
CA GLY A 597 -16.22 23.17 4.14
C GLY A 597 -16.28 22.21 2.96
N ASP A 598 -16.88 21.03 3.10
CA ASP A 598 -17.15 20.14 1.98
C ASP A 598 -18.11 20.78 0.99
N ASN A 599 -17.86 20.52 -0.29
CA ASN A 599 -18.50 21.20 -1.40
C ASN A 599 -19.01 20.21 -2.44
N LEU A 600 -20.20 20.47 -2.98
CA LEU A 600 -20.77 19.75 -4.12
C LEU A 600 -21.30 20.76 -5.14
N ASN A 601 -21.00 20.54 -6.42
CA ASN A 601 -21.55 21.36 -7.50
C ASN A 601 -22.85 20.75 -7.99
N TYR A 602 -23.80 21.61 -8.36
CA TYR A 602 -25.07 21.23 -8.93
C TYR A 602 -25.37 22.12 -10.13
N GLN A 603 -25.61 21.51 -11.28
CA GLN A 603 -26.03 22.19 -12.51
C GLN A 603 -27.48 21.85 -12.81
N TYR A 604 -28.29 22.87 -13.06
CA TYR A 604 -29.68 22.74 -13.48
C TYR A 604 -29.89 23.46 -14.80
N ASP A 605 -30.67 22.84 -15.68
CA ASP A 605 -30.91 23.26 -17.06
C ASP A 605 -29.62 23.41 -17.89
N PHE A 606 -29.37 22.43 -18.75
CA PHE A 606 -28.19 22.44 -19.63
C PHE A 606 -28.29 23.48 -20.76
N GLY A 607 -29.46 24.11 -20.95
CA GLY A 607 -29.63 25.27 -21.82
C GLY A 607 -29.10 26.55 -21.16
N ASP A 608 -29.70 26.92 -20.03
CA ASP A 608 -29.39 28.17 -19.31
C ASP A 608 -28.16 28.10 -18.38
N ASP A 609 -27.69 26.88 -18.07
CA ASP A 609 -26.48 26.59 -17.30
C ASP A 609 -26.48 27.17 -15.87
N TRP A 610 -27.52 26.87 -15.09
CA TRP A 610 -27.63 27.35 -13.71
C TRP A 610 -26.70 26.57 -12.76
N LEU A 611 -25.51 27.13 -12.51
CA LEU A 611 -24.49 26.52 -11.66
C LEU A 611 -24.63 26.93 -10.19
N HIS A 612 -24.67 25.94 -9.30
CA HIS A 612 -24.72 26.11 -7.86
C HIS A 612 -23.53 25.47 -7.18
N LEU A 613 -23.06 26.14 -6.13
CA LEU A 613 -22.13 25.57 -5.16
C LEU A 613 -22.87 25.33 -3.85
N ILE A 614 -22.86 24.07 -3.40
CA ILE A 614 -23.42 23.62 -2.14
C ILE A 614 -22.25 23.45 -1.17
N THR A 615 -22.25 24.17 -0.06
CA THR A 615 -21.17 24.10 0.94
C THR A 615 -21.72 23.73 2.31
N VAL A 616 -21.09 22.78 2.99
CA VAL A 616 -21.39 22.46 4.40
C VAL A 616 -20.83 23.58 5.29
N GLU A 617 -21.71 24.31 5.97
CA GLU A 617 -21.31 25.33 6.95
C GLU A 617 -21.26 24.77 8.37
N LYS A 618 -22.03 23.72 8.67
CA LYS A 618 -22.05 23.07 9.98
C LYS A 618 -22.58 21.64 9.90
N VAL A 619 -22.00 20.75 10.71
CA VAL A 619 -22.52 19.40 10.98
C VAL A 619 -23.19 19.40 12.36
N LEU A 620 -24.37 18.78 12.47
CA LEU A 620 -25.18 18.70 13.68
C LEU A 620 -25.20 17.26 14.20
N GLU A 621 -25.04 17.09 15.50
CA GLU A 621 -25.07 15.77 16.16
C GLU A 621 -26.41 15.04 16.00
N LYS A 622 -27.51 15.79 15.82
CA LYS A 622 -28.85 15.23 15.62
C LYS A 622 -29.25 15.38 14.16
N ASP A 623 -29.87 14.33 13.66
CA ASP A 623 -30.46 14.30 12.32
C ASP A 623 -31.62 15.30 12.14
N ILE A 624 -31.90 15.65 10.90
CA ILE A 624 -32.96 16.58 10.48
C ILE A 624 -34.01 15.81 9.70
N LEU A 625 -35.13 15.53 10.35
CA LEU A 625 -36.22 14.75 9.75
C LEU A 625 -36.97 15.48 8.63
N GLN A 626 -36.96 16.81 8.64
CA GLN A 626 -37.59 17.62 7.60
C GLN A 626 -36.69 18.79 7.24
N PRO A 627 -36.36 18.96 5.95
CA PRO A 627 -35.51 20.04 5.53
C PRO A 627 -36.18 21.40 5.75
N ASN A 628 -35.40 22.39 6.16
CA ASN A 628 -35.90 23.73 6.38
C ASN A 628 -34.91 24.82 5.95
N VAL A 629 -35.43 25.89 5.35
CA VAL A 629 -34.64 27.09 5.07
C VAL A 629 -34.56 27.94 6.32
N THR A 630 -33.35 28.24 6.78
CA THR A 630 -33.11 29.08 7.96
C THR A 630 -32.80 30.52 7.59
N ALA A 631 -32.14 30.74 6.45
CA ALA A 631 -31.83 32.06 5.91
C ALA A 631 -31.69 32.03 4.39
N GLY A 632 -31.73 33.18 3.74
CA GLY A 632 -31.47 33.31 2.31
C GLY A 632 -31.40 34.76 1.89
N ASN A 633 -30.91 35.01 0.69
CA ASN A 633 -30.83 36.34 0.09
C ASN A 633 -31.03 36.28 -1.42
N GLY A 634 -31.52 37.37 -1.99
CA GLY A 634 -31.63 37.54 -3.43
C GLY A 634 -32.83 36.81 -4.03
N VAL A 635 -33.43 37.44 -5.04
CA VAL A 635 -34.49 36.85 -5.86
C VAL A 635 -33.87 35.81 -6.78
N CYS A 636 -34.43 34.61 -6.77
CA CYS A 636 -34.00 33.56 -7.68
C CYS A 636 -34.41 33.93 -9.12
N PRO A 637 -33.57 33.67 -10.13
CA PRO A 637 -33.99 33.75 -11.52
C PRO A 637 -35.27 32.94 -11.75
N THR A 638 -36.16 33.44 -12.61
CA THR A 638 -37.30 32.63 -13.07
C THR A 638 -36.80 31.55 -14.03
N GLU A 639 -37.60 30.49 -14.20
CA GLU A 639 -37.37 29.50 -15.26
C GLU A 639 -37.25 30.18 -16.64
N ASP A 640 -36.47 29.57 -17.52
CA ASP A 640 -36.23 30.01 -18.91
C ASP A 640 -35.82 31.50 -19.05
N SER A 641 -35.09 32.05 -18.07
CA SER A 641 -34.66 33.46 -18.07
C SER A 641 -33.36 33.74 -18.81
N GLY A 642 -32.78 32.75 -19.49
CA GLY A 642 -31.61 32.90 -20.37
C GLY A 642 -30.27 32.84 -19.65
N GLY A 643 -30.22 32.15 -18.51
CA GLY A 643 -29.01 31.98 -17.72
C GLY A 643 -28.56 33.20 -16.91
N VAL A 644 -27.49 33.02 -16.13
CA VAL A 644 -27.07 34.01 -15.12
C VAL A 644 -26.65 35.36 -15.69
N TRP A 645 -26.08 35.37 -16.90
CA TRP A 645 -25.65 36.59 -17.57
C TRP A 645 -26.84 37.45 -17.99
N GLU A 646 -27.87 36.84 -18.58
CA GLU A 646 -29.08 37.55 -18.99
C GLU A 646 -29.85 38.02 -17.77
N TRP A 647 -30.02 37.18 -16.75
CA TRP A 647 -30.66 37.58 -15.50
C TRP A 647 -29.99 38.82 -14.87
N ASN A 648 -28.67 38.82 -14.76
CA ASN A 648 -27.91 39.96 -14.25
C ASN A 648 -28.07 41.21 -15.13
N TYR A 649 -28.19 41.05 -16.43
CA TYR A 649 -28.47 42.14 -17.37
C TYR A 649 -29.88 42.70 -17.14
N LEU A 650 -30.92 41.86 -17.06
CA LEU A 650 -32.30 42.26 -16.82
C LEU A 650 -32.45 43.01 -15.49
N LEU A 651 -31.77 42.57 -14.42
CA LEU A 651 -31.75 43.27 -13.14
C LEU A 651 -31.11 44.67 -13.21
N LYS A 652 -30.12 44.88 -14.08
CA LYS A 652 -29.54 46.20 -14.36
C LYS A 652 -30.47 47.03 -15.23
N LEU A 653 -31.07 46.41 -16.25
CA LEU A 653 -31.99 47.03 -17.19
C LEU A 653 -33.18 47.65 -16.46
N ARG A 654 -33.77 46.94 -15.49
CA ARG A 654 -34.88 47.43 -14.65
C ARG A 654 -34.61 48.76 -13.92
N LYS A 655 -33.33 49.07 -13.66
CA LYS A 655 -32.90 50.31 -12.97
C LYS A 655 -32.70 51.49 -13.92
N ARG A 656 -32.81 51.30 -15.24
CA ARG A 656 -32.69 52.38 -16.22
C ARG A 656 -33.92 53.28 -16.18
N LYS A 657 -33.71 54.58 -16.38
CA LYS A 657 -34.78 55.60 -16.42
C LYS A 657 -35.60 55.56 -17.71
N LEU A 658 -35.00 55.08 -18.80
CA LEU A 658 -35.61 55.01 -20.13
C LEU A 658 -35.30 53.63 -20.71
N LEU A 659 -36.36 52.94 -21.16
CA LEU A 659 -36.33 51.64 -21.80
C LEU A 659 -36.84 51.78 -23.24
N THR A 660 -36.32 50.97 -24.15
CA THR A 660 -36.96 50.75 -25.46
C THR A 660 -38.22 49.89 -25.31
N GLU A 661 -39.04 49.82 -26.35
CA GLU A 661 -40.23 48.95 -26.38
C GLU A 661 -39.83 47.48 -26.17
N ASP A 662 -38.84 47.00 -26.93
CA ASP A 662 -38.27 45.66 -26.78
C ASP A 662 -37.72 45.39 -25.36
N GLU A 663 -37.06 46.37 -24.74
CA GLU A 663 -36.51 46.23 -23.38
C GLU A 663 -37.62 46.15 -22.32
N ALA A 664 -38.74 46.85 -22.53
CA ALA A 664 -39.89 46.79 -21.64
C ALA A 664 -40.67 45.48 -21.81
N GLU A 665 -40.88 45.03 -23.06
CA GLU A 665 -41.54 43.76 -23.37
C GLU A 665 -40.74 42.58 -22.82
N HIS A 666 -39.41 42.60 -22.94
CA HIS A 666 -38.56 41.52 -22.40
C HIS A 666 -38.61 41.45 -20.86
N LEU A 667 -38.62 42.59 -20.17
CA LEU A 667 -38.82 42.60 -18.72
C LEU A 667 -40.20 42.04 -18.34
N GLU A 668 -41.25 42.45 -19.04
CA GLU A 668 -42.62 41.96 -18.79
C GLU A 668 -42.76 40.46 -19.02
N TYR A 669 -42.15 39.93 -20.08
CA TYR A 669 -42.15 38.50 -20.40
C TYR A 669 -41.57 37.64 -19.27
N ILE A 670 -40.50 38.11 -18.63
CA ILE A 670 -39.83 37.44 -17.50
C ILE A 670 -40.46 37.82 -16.14
N GLY A 671 -41.58 38.57 -16.14
CA GLY A 671 -42.31 38.96 -14.94
C GLY A 671 -41.61 40.04 -14.10
N LEU A 672 -40.72 40.83 -14.69
CA LEU A 672 -40.03 41.95 -14.07
C LEU A 672 -40.66 43.29 -14.49
N SER A 673 -40.83 44.20 -13.54
CA SER A 673 -41.42 45.53 -13.81
C SER A 673 -40.41 46.67 -13.60
N PRO A 674 -40.34 47.68 -14.48
CA PRO A 674 -39.43 48.81 -14.32
C PRO A 674 -39.65 49.54 -12.99
N SER A 675 -38.56 49.84 -12.28
CA SER A 675 -38.58 50.60 -11.00
C SER A 675 -39.40 50.00 -9.84
N GLU A 676 -39.95 48.79 -9.97
CA GLU A 676 -40.54 48.08 -8.82
C GLU A 676 -39.46 47.46 -7.93
N SER A 677 -39.75 47.43 -6.63
CA SER A 677 -38.88 46.73 -5.68
C SER A 677 -39.04 45.23 -5.91
N LEU A 678 -37.92 44.53 -6.04
CA LEU A 678 -37.95 43.08 -6.04
C LEU A 678 -38.47 42.60 -4.68
N GLU A 679 -39.43 41.69 -4.70
CA GLU A 679 -39.84 41.01 -3.49
C GLU A 679 -38.63 40.32 -2.87
N PRO A 680 -38.34 40.54 -1.58
CA PRO A 680 -37.24 39.84 -0.93
C PRO A 680 -37.53 38.34 -0.89
N PHE A 681 -36.48 37.53 -0.73
CA PHE A 681 -36.62 36.09 -0.56
C PHE A 681 -37.62 35.75 0.57
N ASP A 682 -38.70 35.06 0.22
CA ASP A 682 -39.72 34.60 1.18
C ASP A 682 -39.35 33.21 1.73
N LYS A 683 -38.74 33.24 2.92
CA LYS A 683 -38.40 32.04 3.68
C LYS A 683 -39.63 31.21 4.08
N GLN A 684 -40.78 31.83 4.34
CA GLN A 684 -41.99 31.10 4.75
C GLN A 684 -42.57 30.33 3.58
N GLU A 685 -42.58 30.93 2.39
CA GLU A 685 -43.01 30.28 1.16
C GLU A 685 -42.08 29.12 0.77
N ALA A 686 -40.76 29.30 0.82
CA ALA A 686 -39.81 28.21 0.56
C ALA A 686 -40.02 27.02 1.52
N ASN A 687 -40.22 27.28 2.81
CA ASN A 687 -40.54 26.24 3.79
C ASN A 687 -41.94 25.63 3.61
N ARG A 688 -42.88 26.31 2.95
CA ARG A 688 -44.18 25.74 2.59
C ARG A 688 -44.04 24.75 1.43
N ARG A 689 -43.19 25.06 0.44
CA ARG A 689 -42.87 24.15 -0.68
C ARG A 689 -42.15 22.90 -0.17
N LEU A 690 -41.13 23.08 0.66
CA LEU A 690 -40.42 21.95 1.29
C LEU A 690 -41.36 21.03 2.07
N ARG A 691 -42.26 21.58 2.90
CA ARG A 691 -43.20 20.74 3.66
C ARG A 691 -44.12 19.89 2.78
N LYS A 692 -44.53 20.40 1.61
CA LYS A 692 -45.36 19.63 0.66
C LYS A 692 -44.61 18.47 0.00
N LEU A 693 -43.29 18.56 -0.12
CA LEU A 693 -42.47 17.48 -0.70
C LEU A 693 -42.29 16.30 0.28
N PHE A 694 -42.23 16.59 1.59
CA PHE A 694 -41.93 15.62 2.64
C PHE A 694 -43.14 15.35 3.57
N GLU A 695 -44.36 15.53 3.07
CA GLU A 695 -45.64 15.31 3.77
C GLU A 695 -46.21 13.89 3.58
#